data_AF-A0AAN9AVW8-F1
#
_entry.id   AF-A0AAN9AVW8-F1
#
_cell.length_a   1.000
_cell.length_b   1.000
_cell.length_c   1.000
_cell.angle_alpha   90.00
_cell.angle_beta   90.00
_cell.angle_gamma   90.00
#
_symmetry.space_group_name_H-M   'P 1'
#
loop_
_entity.id
_entity.type
_entity.pdbx_description
1 polymer ?
#
loop_
_entity_poly.entity_id
_entity_poly.type
_entity_poly.pdbx_seq_one_letter_code
_entity_poly.pdbx_strand_id
1 'polypeptide(L)'
;MSAAGEESFCGESPLWNLTLLVNSSWPQFTQCFQSSVLVFLPNGFLWCSLLIYLPYILTRPALPPLPSTWSNAAKTVLSVLLSLCTIIAILTETNVGDDAKVPYSTAHYVARFIEGVTYLLAAVLTQIERCRGVITSGVLFIYWLMLAVLDVIPLYSYILLDFFNQDLTRVIIFIVSYVIILIQLVLQAAWADIPRDYAPGACPETSTTFLSRITFWWMTRLITSGFRKPLESGDLWRLNPRDESATVVPRLEEELRKAGAYSDYREFSVSNGQPTGQSSSETSFSSRNNNGNSEGSNELNEESAPLLGSSKCMVSYSSTGRKRRDREHEAMVRQVPQFSLLRVMIRTYCGDVLLSYVCKFCSDLCQYLGPLLLGFLINEIQSPLNQEWKGYVVAGLMLGASWSQTSFYHQHYHIAMTTGMRMKTALMAAVYKKSLRLSTDGQRAGTVGEVVNLMSVDCQRVQDMMSYTWMVWSIPLQVMIAVYLLWDTLGVSVLAGVGLLFLLLPVNGYLAFRQQQLQKENLKWKDKRLKIMNELINGIKVLKLYAWETSFKDKVLALRKKEIDVLTKVAHQNAFSIFIWTCAPYLVTLATFATYVLSDPEARLDAKKAFVTLSLFNILQFPIAFVPEMISFTAQASVSIKRIEQFLKLGEIDPNIVTRTSISDSAVRIERGLFTWDVKGRSTLHSINLDISDGELVAVVGSVGSGKSSLLSAILGEMERRQGTASVKGSVAYVPQQAWIQNDSVQNNILFGQQSEDKRYQKVLDACALTPDLDVLPGGDQTEIGEKGINLSGGQKQRVSLARAVYANADVYLFDDPLSAVDSHVGKHLFRKVVSDKGVLKHKTRILVTHAVHWLPLVDTIVLMQEGRIIESGSYLQLMSRDGPLAQYLHAVLSSDDTDNDTEDDPEVRELRKSIMDHVESVTSTSEGGTSGDDKGFHRHSARYAIASPTSE
;
A
#
# COMPACT_ATOMS: atom_id res chain seq x y z
N MET A 1 33.57 28.72 34.27
CA MET A 1 33.65 29.00 35.72
C MET A 1 34.90 29.85 35.94
N SER A 2 34.85 30.87 36.79
CA SER A 2 36.04 31.58 37.25
C SER A 2 36.92 30.64 38.08
N ALA A 3 38.25 30.78 38.03
CA ALA A 3 39.20 29.91 38.74
C ALA A 3 38.86 29.71 40.24
N ALA A 4 38.32 30.74 40.91
CA ALA A 4 37.89 30.67 42.31
C ALA A 4 36.68 29.74 42.57
N GLY A 5 35.80 29.54 41.58
CA GLY A 5 34.66 28.62 41.71
C GLY A 5 35.07 27.15 41.52
N GLU A 6 36.14 26.92 40.75
CA GLU A 6 36.68 25.59 40.47
C GLU A 6 37.41 25.00 41.69
N GLU A 7 38.20 25.82 42.39
CA GLU A 7 38.86 25.45 43.65
C GLU A 7 37.85 25.10 44.77
N SER A 8 36.72 25.82 44.84
CA SER A 8 35.67 25.54 45.84
C SER A 8 34.90 24.24 45.58
N PHE A 9 34.78 23.83 44.31
CA PHE A 9 34.01 22.67 43.89
C PHE A 9 34.85 21.38 43.88
N CYS A 10 36.07 21.47 43.36
CA CYS A 10 36.97 20.32 43.22
C CYS A 10 37.99 20.16 44.36
N GLY A 11 38.04 21.10 45.32
CA GLY A 11 39.07 21.13 46.35
C GLY A 11 40.47 21.39 45.77
N GLU A 12 41.51 20.76 46.32
CA GLU A 12 42.90 20.88 45.85
C GLU A 12 43.17 20.18 44.51
N SER A 13 42.21 19.42 43.96
CA SER A 13 42.38 18.70 42.70
C SER A 13 41.82 19.50 41.51
N PRO A 14 42.56 19.70 40.41
CA PRO A 14 42.02 20.37 39.23
C PRO A 14 40.95 19.52 38.53
N LEU A 15 39.93 20.16 37.92
CA LEU A 15 38.87 19.46 37.18
C LEU A 15 39.42 18.65 36.00
N TRP A 16 40.42 19.19 35.30
CA TRP A 16 41.06 18.54 34.16
C TRP A 16 42.56 18.78 34.19
N ASN A 17 43.35 17.72 34.12
CA ASN A 17 44.80 17.83 34.00
C ASN A 17 45.30 17.00 32.81
N LEU A 18 45.64 17.69 31.72
CA LEU A 18 46.12 17.08 30.50
C LEU A 18 47.48 16.37 30.70
N THR A 19 48.34 16.89 31.57
CA THR A 19 49.66 16.27 31.84
C THR A 19 49.53 14.93 32.55
N LEU A 20 48.55 14.81 33.46
CA LEU A 20 48.23 13.56 34.16
C LEU A 20 47.66 12.51 33.19
N LEU A 21 46.79 12.91 32.28
CA LEU A 21 46.17 12.01 31.30
C LEU A 21 47.17 11.54 30.23
N VAL A 22 48.07 12.41 29.78
CA VAL A 22 48.92 12.16 28.60
C VAL A 22 50.24 11.47 28.95
N ASN A 23 50.83 11.74 30.12
CA ASN A 23 52.17 11.25 30.49
C ASN A 23 52.16 10.02 31.41
N SER A 24 51.03 9.65 32.01
CA SER A 24 50.94 8.52 32.95
C SER A 24 50.80 7.18 32.24
N SER A 25 51.42 6.10 32.75
CA SER A 25 51.45 4.76 32.10
C SER A 25 50.08 4.13 31.80
N TRP A 26 49.00 4.72 32.28
CA TRP A 26 47.60 4.37 32.07
C TRP A 26 46.74 5.64 32.14
N PRO A 27 45.48 5.65 31.63
CA PRO A 27 44.64 6.85 31.60
C PRO A 27 44.25 7.27 33.02
N GLN A 28 45.03 8.17 33.61
CA GLN A 28 44.75 8.74 34.91
C GLN A 28 43.88 9.99 34.76
N PHE A 29 42.69 9.94 35.35
CA PHE A 29 41.81 11.09 35.48
C PHE A 29 41.94 11.69 36.88
N THR A 30 41.74 13.00 37.01
CA THR A 30 41.73 13.64 38.32
C THR A 30 40.54 13.15 39.14
N GLN A 31 40.68 13.14 40.47
CA GLN A 31 39.61 12.68 41.37
C GLN A 31 38.34 13.53 41.22
N CYS A 32 38.47 14.84 40.93
CA CYS A 32 37.33 15.67 40.60
C CYS A 32 36.67 15.29 39.27
N PHE A 33 37.43 14.99 38.20
CA PHE A 33 36.85 14.55 36.92
C PHE A 33 36.02 13.27 37.06
N GLN A 34 36.55 12.31 37.82
CA GLN A 34 35.84 11.05 38.10
C GLN A 34 34.58 11.30 38.92
N SER A 35 34.64 12.22 39.90
CA SER A 35 33.52 12.57 40.77
C SER A 35 32.62 13.68 40.20
N SER A 36 32.72 14.02 38.91
CA SER A 36 31.87 15.05 38.29
C SER A 36 31.46 14.60 36.89
N VAL A 37 32.31 14.78 35.88
CA VAL A 37 31.97 14.58 34.47
C VAL A 37 31.52 13.15 34.16
N LEU A 38 32.24 12.14 34.68
CA LEU A 38 31.89 10.73 34.45
C LEU A 38 30.52 10.36 35.05
N VAL A 39 30.15 10.99 36.17
CA VAL A 39 28.86 10.78 36.84
C VAL A 39 27.76 11.62 36.19
N PHE A 40 28.04 12.87 35.81
CA PHE A 40 27.04 13.80 35.30
C PHE A 40 26.60 13.46 33.88
N LEU A 41 27.45 12.84 33.07
CA LEU A 41 27.12 12.49 31.69
C LEU A 41 25.97 11.47 31.57
N PRO A 42 26.02 10.28 32.21
CA PRO A 42 24.93 9.31 32.15
C PRO A 42 23.67 9.80 32.87
N ASN A 43 23.84 10.46 34.03
CA ASN A 43 22.70 11.01 34.77
C ASN A 43 22.04 12.16 33.98
N GLY A 44 22.82 13.07 33.42
CA GLY A 44 22.34 14.15 32.55
C GLY A 44 21.61 13.62 31.31
N PHE A 45 22.07 12.52 30.71
CA PHE A 45 21.33 11.86 29.62
C PHE A 45 19.92 11.42 30.06
N LEU A 46 19.78 10.80 31.23
CA LEU A 46 18.46 10.37 31.72
C LEU A 46 17.55 11.59 31.98
N TRP A 47 18.05 12.63 32.63
CA TRP A 47 17.28 13.85 32.91
C TRP A 47 16.86 14.59 31.64
N CYS A 48 17.77 14.78 30.68
CA CYS A 48 17.47 15.44 29.41
C CYS A 48 16.49 14.62 28.54
N SER A 49 16.65 13.30 28.49
CA SER A 49 15.73 12.43 27.74
C SER A 49 14.34 12.39 28.37
N LEU A 50 14.24 12.50 29.71
CA LEU A 50 12.96 12.56 30.43
C LEU A 50 12.11 13.77 30.02
N LEU A 51 12.73 14.92 29.73
CA LEU A 51 12.01 16.14 29.31
C LEU A 51 11.16 15.94 28.05
N ILE A 52 11.60 15.03 27.16
CA ILE A 52 10.90 14.70 25.92
C ILE A 52 10.06 13.43 26.11
N TYR A 53 10.61 12.43 26.80
CA TYR A 53 10.02 11.10 26.93
C TYR A 53 8.77 11.08 27.83
N LEU A 54 8.79 11.83 28.93
CA LEU A 54 7.69 11.83 29.90
C LEU A 54 6.42 12.47 29.31
N PRO A 55 6.45 13.66 28.67
CA PRO A 55 5.27 14.21 27.99
C PRO A 55 4.74 13.27 26.90
N TYR A 56 5.62 12.62 26.13
CA TYR A 56 5.23 11.66 25.11
C TYR A 56 4.44 10.46 25.67
N ILE A 57 4.93 9.84 26.75
CA ILE A 57 4.22 8.72 27.39
C ILE A 57 2.89 9.18 28.01
N LEU A 58 2.88 10.37 28.63
CA LEU A 58 1.70 10.86 29.34
C LEU A 58 0.58 11.27 28.39
N THR A 59 0.92 11.79 27.21
CA THR A 59 -0.05 12.22 26.16
C THR A 59 -0.54 11.08 25.28
N ARG A 60 0.18 9.96 25.21
CA ARG A 60 -0.26 8.77 24.48
C ARG A 60 -1.52 8.16 25.13
N PRO A 61 -2.50 7.66 24.35
CA PRO A 61 -3.62 6.90 24.89
C PRO A 61 -3.11 5.74 25.76
N ALA A 62 -3.63 5.64 26.98
CA ALA A 62 -3.19 4.66 27.96
C ALA A 62 -3.48 3.25 27.45
N LEU A 63 -2.42 2.45 27.30
CA LEU A 63 -2.54 1.00 27.14
C LEU A 63 -2.87 0.37 28.50
N PRO A 64 -3.51 -0.82 28.52
CA PRO A 64 -3.78 -1.52 29.77
C PRO A 64 -2.47 -1.71 30.58
N PRO A 65 -2.51 -1.48 31.91
CA PRO A 65 -1.32 -1.57 32.74
C PRO A 65 -0.77 -2.99 32.74
N LEU A 66 0.56 -3.11 32.74
CA LEU A 66 1.22 -4.42 32.79
C LEU A 66 1.10 -5.02 34.19
N PRO A 67 0.83 -6.34 34.32
CA PRO A 67 0.87 -7.01 35.62
C PRO A 67 2.28 -6.93 36.21
N SER A 68 2.39 -6.93 37.54
CA SER A 68 3.70 -6.93 38.20
C SER A 68 4.42 -8.26 37.93
N THR A 69 5.30 -8.26 36.94
CA THR A 69 6.21 -9.36 36.63
C THR A 69 7.36 -9.40 37.65
N TRP A 70 8.01 -10.55 37.80
CA TRP A 70 9.19 -10.66 38.66
C TRP A 70 10.32 -9.74 38.17
N SER A 71 10.46 -9.59 36.85
CA SER A 71 11.47 -8.75 36.20
C SER A 71 11.30 -7.28 36.57
N ASN A 72 10.09 -6.75 36.48
CA ASN A 72 9.79 -5.37 36.85
C ASN A 72 10.02 -5.11 38.36
N ALA A 73 9.58 -6.06 39.21
CA ALA A 73 9.86 -5.99 40.64
C ALA A 73 11.36 -5.99 40.95
N ALA A 74 12.15 -6.83 40.25
CA ALA A 74 13.60 -6.86 40.40
C ALA A 74 14.24 -5.53 39.97
N LYS A 75 13.86 -4.98 38.80
CA LYS A 75 14.38 -3.69 38.31
C LYS A 75 14.11 -2.54 39.28
N THR A 76 12.90 -2.46 39.83
CA THR A 76 12.51 -1.41 40.78
C THR A 76 13.23 -1.56 42.12
N VAL A 77 13.28 -2.78 42.68
CA VAL A 77 13.97 -3.06 43.95
C VAL A 77 15.47 -2.79 43.84
N LEU A 78 16.14 -3.24 42.77
CA LEU A 78 17.57 -3.02 42.57
C LEU A 78 17.92 -1.53 42.40
N SER A 79 17.06 -0.73 41.76
CA SER A 79 17.24 0.73 41.65
C SER A 79 17.09 1.44 42.99
N VAL A 80 16.14 1.00 43.84
CA VAL A 80 15.98 1.53 45.21
C VAL A 80 17.17 1.12 46.07
N LEU A 81 17.66 -0.12 45.95
CA LEU A 81 18.86 -0.59 46.65
C LEU A 81 20.09 0.23 46.27
N LEU A 82 20.28 0.55 44.98
CA LEU A 82 21.35 1.46 44.52
C LEU A 82 21.25 2.85 45.16
N SER A 83 20.04 3.43 45.21
CA SER A 83 19.81 4.71 45.89
C SER A 83 20.17 4.63 47.39
N LEU A 84 19.78 3.54 48.07
CA LEU A 84 20.16 3.30 49.47
C LEU A 84 21.68 3.15 49.64
N CYS A 85 22.37 2.45 48.73
CA CYS A 85 23.82 2.33 48.73
C CYS A 85 24.51 3.70 48.63
N THR A 86 23.99 4.62 47.81
CA THR A 86 24.55 5.99 47.73
C THR A 86 24.32 6.80 49.01
N ILE A 87 23.17 6.64 49.67
CA ILE A 87 22.88 7.30 50.95
C ILE A 87 23.81 6.76 52.04
N ILE A 88 23.99 5.43 52.10
CA ILE A 88 24.93 4.79 53.03
C ILE A 88 26.35 5.30 52.78
N ALA A 89 26.77 5.41 51.50
CA ALA A 89 28.08 5.96 51.14
C ALA A 89 28.27 7.38 51.69
N ILE A 90 27.30 8.27 51.50
CA ILE A 90 27.35 9.66 52.01
C ILE A 90 27.45 9.66 53.55
N LEU A 91 26.68 8.83 54.24
CA LEU A 91 26.71 8.73 55.70
C LEU A 91 28.03 8.17 56.22
N THR A 92 28.61 7.16 55.56
CA THR A 92 29.93 6.63 55.95
C THR A 92 31.05 7.63 55.67
N GLU A 93 31.00 8.33 54.54
CA GLU A 93 32.02 9.30 54.12
C GLU A 93 31.96 10.60 54.97
N THR A 94 30.78 10.98 55.47
CA THR A 94 30.65 12.11 56.42
C THR A 94 31.13 11.76 57.82
N ASN A 95 30.84 10.55 58.32
CA ASN A 95 31.31 10.10 59.64
C ASN A 95 32.82 9.87 59.69
N VAL A 96 33.44 9.41 58.59
CA VAL A 96 34.91 9.24 58.48
C VAL A 96 35.62 10.58 58.22
N GLY A 97 34.94 11.52 57.56
CA GLY A 97 35.47 12.85 57.26
C GLY A 97 35.82 13.71 58.48
N ASP A 98 35.22 13.44 59.64
CA ASP A 98 35.56 14.12 60.91
C ASP A 98 36.92 13.65 61.49
N ASP A 99 37.43 12.47 61.10
CA ASP A 99 38.69 11.90 61.58
C ASP A 99 39.85 11.97 60.55
N ALA A 100 39.57 12.26 59.27
CA ALA A 100 40.55 12.24 58.18
C ALA A 100 41.24 13.61 57.95
N LYS A 101 42.56 13.60 57.72
CA LYS A 101 43.40 14.81 57.51
C LYS A 101 43.15 15.57 56.19
N VAL A 102 42.26 15.10 55.31
CA VAL A 102 41.92 15.76 54.03
C VAL A 102 40.40 15.72 53.82
N PRO A 103 39.70 16.87 53.81
CA PRO A 103 38.26 16.89 53.56
C PRO A 103 37.94 16.53 52.10
N TYR A 104 36.91 15.71 51.90
CA TYR A 104 36.43 15.34 50.57
C TYR A 104 35.97 16.58 49.78
N SER A 105 36.19 16.58 48.46
CA SER A 105 35.74 17.68 47.60
C SER A 105 34.21 17.75 47.54
N THR A 106 33.66 18.96 47.49
CA THR A 106 32.20 19.18 47.42
C THR A 106 31.58 18.53 46.18
N ALA A 107 32.33 18.42 45.08
CA ALA A 107 31.97 17.66 43.89
C ALA A 107 31.59 16.21 44.19
N HIS A 108 32.30 15.53 45.10
CA HIS A 108 32.05 14.12 45.42
C HIS A 108 30.68 13.91 46.07
N TYR A 109 30.34 14.74 47.06
CA TYR A 109 29.03 14.69 47.71
C TYR A 109 27.89 15.04 46.75
N VAL A 110 28.10 16.04 45.88
CA VAL A 110 27.11 16.43 44.85
C VAL A 110 26.89 15.30 43.85
N ALA A 111 27.94 14.62 43.40
CA ALA A 111 27.83 13.48 42.50
C ALA A 111 27.05 12.32 43.13
N ARG A 112 27.37 11.93 44.36
CA ARG A 112 26.66 10.86 45.07
C ARG A 112 25.19 11.19 45.31
N PHE A 113 24.88 12.45 45.59
CA PHE A 113 23.50 12.92 45.69
C PHE A 113 22.76 12.81 44.36
N ILE A 114 23.38 13.26 43.25
CA ILE A 114 22.79 13.18 41.91
C ILE A 114 22.55 11.72 41.51
N GLU A 115 23.50 10.82 41.76
CA GLU A 115 23.33 9.38 41.54
C GLU A 115 22.13 8.82 42.31
N GLY A 116 22.08 9.08 43.62
CA GLY A 116 21.01 8.59 44.48
C GLY A 116 19.62 9.04 44.05
N VAL A 117 19.47 10.32 43.67
CA VAL A 117 18.22 10.86 43.13
C VAL A 117 17.90 10.26 41.76
N THR A 118 18.90 10.08 40.89
CA THR A 118 18.70 9.56 39.54
C THR A 118 18.33 8.07 39.54
N TYR A 119 18.88 7.26 40.45
CA TYR A 119 18.47 5.87 40.65
C TYR A 119 17.02 5.76 41.16
N LEU A 120 16.61 6.65 42.07
CA LEU A 120 15.21 6.72 42.51
C LEU A 120 14.30 7.12 41.34
N LEU A 121 14.72 8.09 40.53
CA LEU A 121 14.00 8.48 39.32
C LEU A 121 13.88 7.32 38.33
N ALA A 122 14.92 6.51 38.14
CA ALA A 122 14.87 5.32 37.29
C ALA A 122 13.87 4.27 37.82
N ALA A 123 13.76 4.10 39.14
CA ALA A 123 12.75 3.25 39.77
C ALA A 123 11.32 3.78 39.50
N VAL A 124 11.11 5.09 39.66
CA VAL A 124 9.84 5.76 39.37
C VAL A 124 9.47 5.62 37.88
N LEU A 125 10.43 5.82 36.98
CA LEU A 125 10.21 5.70 35.54
C LEU A 125 9.81 4.28 35.15
N THR A 126 10.46 3.27 35.71
CA THR A 126 10.10 1.84 35.50
C THR A 126 8.66 1.56 35.90
N GLN A 127 8.17 2.20 36.97
CA GLN A 127 6.80 2.06 37.43
C GLN A 127 5.79 2.83 36.54
N ILE A 128 6.16 4.03 36.08
CA ILE A 128 5.32 4.82 35.14
C ILE A 128 5.15 4.04 33.83
N GLU A 129 6.25 3.49 33.30
CA GLU A 129 6.25 2.64 32.11
C GLU A 129 5.33 1.43 32.27
N ARG A 130 5.37 0.77 33.43
CA ARG A 130 4.45 -0.33 33.76
C ARG A 130 2.98 0.09 33.72
N CYS A 131 2.65 1.18 34.42
CA CYS A 131 1.29 1.68 34.52
C CYS A 131 0.73 2.14 33.16
N ARG A 132 1.61 2.53 32.23
CA ARG A 132 1.26 2.98 30.87
C ARG A 132 1.40 1.90 29.80
N GLY A 133 1.71 0.65 30.19
CA GLY A 133 1.77 -0.49 29.28
C GLY A 133 3.00 -0.51 28.36
N VAL A 134 4.12 0.09 28.77
CA VAL A 134 5.38 0.09 28.00
C VAL A 134 6.14 -1.22 28.28
N ILE A 135 6.29 -2.06 27.26
CA ILE A 135 6.93 -3.38 27.37
C ILE A 135 8.45 -3.28 27.50
N THR A 136 9.07 -2.29 26.84
CA THR A 136 10.52 -2.08 26.84
C THR A 136 10.91 -0.61 26.81
N SER A 137 11.91 -0.27 27.63
CA SER A 137 12.47 1.08 27.69
C SER A 137 13.87 1.13 27.11
N GLY A 138 13.99 1.84 25.98
CA GLY A 138 15.29 2.15 25.39
C GLY A 138 16.07 3.18 26.20
N VAL A 139 15.37 4.14 26.83
CA VAL A 139 16.00 5.20 27.64
C VAL A 139 16.72 4.60 28.84
N LEU A 140 16.04 3.74 29.60
CA LEU A 140 16.66 3.05 30.74
C LEU A 140 17.79 2.12 30.30
N PHE A 141 17.64 1.40 29.18
CA PHE A 141 18.72 0.54 28.66
C PHE A 141 19.99 1.33 28.35
N ILE A 142 19.87 2.47 27.63
CA ILE A 142 21.00 3.32 27.28
C ILE A 142 21.63 3.92 28.54
N TYR A 143 20.82 4.35 29.52
CA TYR A 143 21.31 4.86 30.79
C TYR A 143 22.19 3.84 31.54
N TRP A 144 21.69 2.62 31.74
CA TRP A 144 22.44 1.55 32.41
C TRP A 144 23.68 1.13 31.60
N LEU A 145 23.60 1.13 30.27
CA LEU A 145 24.75 0.85 29.40
C LEU A 145 25.83 1.93 29.55
N MET A 146 25.46 3.21 29.58
CA MET A 146 26.41 4.32 29.77
C MET A 146 27.09 4.23 31.14
N LEU A 147 26.34 3.97 32.21
CA LEU A 147 26.91 3.77 33.54
C LEU A 147 27.89 2.58 33.55
N ALA A 148 27.48 1.43 33.04
CA ALA A 148 28.31 0.23 33.02
C ALA A 148 29.65 0.43 32.29
N VAL A 149 29.67 1.25 31.22
CA VAL A 149 30.87 1.56 30.43
C VAL A 149 31.74 2.62 31.13
N LEU A 150 31.15 3.70 31.63
CA LEU A 150 31.90 4.80 32.25
C LEU A 150 32.49 4.43 33.61
N ASP A 151 31.80 3.57 34.38
CA ASP A 151 32.25 3.11 35.71
C ASP A 151 33.44 2.14 35.64
N VAL A 152 33.79 1.63 34.45
CA VAL A 152 35.05 0.88 34.24
C VAL A 152 36.26 1.74 34.57
N ILE A 153 36.20 3.05 34.31
CA ILE A 153 37.31 3.97 34.50
C ILE A 153 37.64 4.16 36.00
N PRO A 154 36.68 4.49 36.89
CA PRO A 154 36.89 4.47 38.33
C PRO A 154 37.28 3.10 38.86
N LEU A 155 36.65 2.00 38.38
CA LEU A 155 36.98 0.64 38.81
C LEU A 155 38.46 0.32 38.58
N TYR A 156 38.95 0.60 37.38
CA TYR A 156 40.34 0.38 37.00
C TYR A 156 41.30 1.26 37.83
N SER A 157 40.89 2.50 38.11
CA SER A 157 41.66 3.43 38.96
C SER A 157 41.80 2.93 40.40
N TYR A 158 40.72 2.38 40.98
CA TYR A 158 40.75 1.83 42.34
C TYR A 158 41.67 0.60 42.45
N ILE A 159 41.73 -0.23 41.41
CA ILE A 159 42.61 -1.42 41.35
C ILE A 159 44.08 -1.03 41.23
N LEU A 160 44.42 -0.12 40.30
CA LEU A 160 45.82 0.22 40.03
C LEU A 160 46.48 1.09 41.10
N LEU A 161 45.73 1.99 41.73
CA LEU A 161 46.22 2.85 42.81
C LEU A 161 46.19 2.16 44.18
N ASP A 162 45.84 0.87 44.22
CA ASP A 162 45.76 0.05 45.42
C ASP A 162 44.97 0.72 46.56
N PHE A 163 43.86 1.37 46.19
CA PHE A 163 42.98 2.10 47.13
C PHE A 163 42.35 1.17 48.18
N PHE A 164 42.36 -0.15 47.95
CA PHE A 164 41.92 -1.16 48.90
C PHE A 164 42.65 -1.07 50.24
N ASN A 165 43.93 -0.67 50.24
CA ASN A 165 44.74 -0.53 51.43
C ASN A 165 44.53 0.80 52.17
N GLN A 166 43.91 1.79 51.51
CA GLN A 166 43.63 3.10 52.11
C GLN A 166 42.22 3.19 52.69
N ASP A 167 41.21 2.72 51.94
CA ASP A 167 39.81 2.96 52.30
C ASP A 167 38.90 1.80 51.83
N LEU A 168 38.97 0.68 52.56
CA LEU A 168 38.32 -0.58 52.20
C LEU A 168 36.79 -0.46 52.04
N THR A 169 36.15 0.31 52.92
CA THR A 169 34.68 0.49 52.93
C THR A 169 34.18 1.12 51.64
N ARG A 170 34.86 2.15 51.15
CA ARG A 170 34.50 2.86 49.91
C ARG A 170 34.60 1.95 48.69
N VAL A 171 35.66 1.14 48.60
CA VAL A 171 35.85 0.24 47.47
C VAL A 171 34.80 -0.88 47.47
N ILE A 172 34.44 -1.42 48.64
CA ILE A 172 33.37 -2.42 48.75
C ILE A 172 32.03 -1.86 48.28
N ILE A 173 31.64 -0.67 48.75
CA ILE A 173 30.37 -0.03 48.35
C ILE A 173 30.34 0.21 46.84
N PHE A 174 31.45 0.67 46.24
CA PHE A 174 31.55 0.87 44.80
C PHE A 174 31.42 -0.45 44.02
N ILE A 175 32.12 -1.52 44.42
CA ILE A 175 32.02 -2.83 43.75
C ILE A 175 30.60 -3.38 43.83
N VAL A 176 29.95 -3.30 45.00
CA VAL A 176 28.57 -3.76 45.17
C VAL A 176 27.62 -2.96 44.26
N SER A 177 27.73 -1.63 44.24
CA SER A 177 26.93 -0.79 43.34
C SER A 177 27.18 -1.13 41.86
N TYR A 178 28.44 -1.32 41.44
CA TYR A 178 28.79 -1.67 40.08
C TYR A 178 28.23 -3.04 39.65
N VAL A 179 28.28 -4.05 40.54
CA VAL A 179 27.65 -5.36 40.28
C VAL A 179 26.14 -5.22 40.11
N ILE A 180 25.47 -4.39 40.93
CA ILE A 180 24.03 -4.15 40.78
C ILE A 180 23.72 -3.46 39.44
N ILE A 181 24.54 -2.48 39.02
CA ILE A 181 24.42 -1.81 37.71
C ILE A 181 24.53 -2.83 36.56
N LEU A 182 25.49 -3.76 36.62
CA LEU A 182 25.63 -4.82 35.62
C LEU A 182 24.41 -5.76 35.59
N ILE A 183 23.89 -6.14 36.76
CA ILE A 183 22.67 -6.95 36.87
C ILE A 183 21.48 -6.20 36.25
N GLN A 184 21.34 -4.90 36.50
CA GLN A 184 20.30 -4.06 35.89
C GLN A 184 20.39 -4.02 34.37
N LEU A 185 21.60 -3.85 33.83
CA LEU A 185 21.83 -3.87 32.38
C LEU A 185 21.40 -5.21 31.76
N VAL A 186 21.78 -6.33 32.38
CA VAL A 186 21.41 -7.68 31.93
C VAL A 186 19.90 -7.88 32.02
N LEU A 187 19.27 -7.43 33.11
CA LEU A 187 17.81 -7.50 33.29
C LEU A 187 17.07 -6.77 32.17
N GLN A 188 17.54 -5.58 31.79
CA GLN A 188 16.94 -4.78 30.72
C GLN A 188 17.24 -5.34 29.31
N ALA A 189 18.38 -6.00 29.13
CA ALA A 189 18.78 -6.61 27.85
C ALA A 189 18.03 -7.92 27.55
N ALA A 190 17.78 -8.75 28.57
CA ALA A 190 17.33 -10.13 28.39
C ALA A 190 15.83 -10.36 28.68
N TRP A 191 15.19 -9.56 29.55
CA TRP A 191 13.78 -9.75 29.91
C TRP A 191 12.90 -8.54 29.57
N ALA A 192 11.88 -8.80 28.74
CA ALA A 192 10.80 -7.86 28.43
C ALA A 192 9.61 -8.09 29.37
N ASP A 193 8.87 -7.02 29.65
CA ASP A 193 7.71 -7.07 30.54
C ASP A 193 6.44 -7.39 29.73
N ILE A 194 6.17 -8.69 29.56
CA ILE A 194 5.11 -9.23 28.68
C ILE A 194 3.79 -9.42 29.45
N PRO A 195 2.63 -9.00 28.91
CA PRO A 195 1.31 -9.28 29.51
C PRO A 195 0.95 -10.77 29.43
N ARG A 196 0.16 -11.28 30.40
CA ARG A 196 -0.24 -12.70 30.48
C ARG A 196 -1.14 -13.15 29.31
N ASP A 197 -1.86 -12.23 28.67
CA ASP A 197 -2.82 -12.53 27.59
C ASP A 197 -2.21 -12.43 26.18
N TYR A 198 -0.91 -12.71 26.03
CA TYR A 198 -0.25 -12.62 24.72
C TYR A 198 -0.79 -13.69 23.76
N ALA A 199 -1.45 -13.24 22.68
CA ALA A 199 -2.15 -14.13 21.75
C ALA A 199 -1.18 -15.13 21.08
N PRO A 200 -1.54 -16.42 20.99
CA PRO A 200 -0.74 -17.41 20.27
C PRO A 200 -0.61 -17.01 18.79
N GLY A 201 0.63 -16.96 18.29
CA GLY A 201 0.94 -16.60 16.90
C GLY A 201 1.17 -15.11 16.63
N ALA A 202 1.17 -14.24 17.65
CA ALA A 202 1.53 -12.83 17.48
C ALA A 202 3.03 -12.62 17.20
N CYS A 203 3.36 -11.55 16.46
CA CYS A 203 4.74 -11.22 16.09
C CYS A 203 5.60 -10.85 17.31
N PRO A 204 6.72 -11.57 17.56
CA PRO A 204 7.57 -11.35 18.72
C PRO A 204 8.15 -9.94 18.84
N GLU A 205 8.27 -9.18 17.74
CA GLU A 205 8.84 -7.82 17.70
C GLU A 205 8.23 -6.86 18.75
N THR A 206 6.93 -7.02 19.04
CA THR A 206 6.22 -6.21 20.04
C THR A 206 6.56 -6.59 21.47
N SER A 207 6.92 -7.85 21.69
CA SER A 207 7.19 -8.46 23.00
C SER A 207 8.67 -8.56 23.37
N THR A 208 9.58 -8.14 22.48
CA THR A 208 11.04 -8.32 22.67
C THR A 208 11.71 -7.13 23.34
N THR A 209 12.87 -7.41 23.94
CA THR A 209 13.75 -6.42 24.59
C THR A 209 14.25 -5.36 23.60
N PHE A 210 14.62 -4.18 24.09
CA PHE A 210 15.15 -3.11 23.24
C PHE A 210 16.40 -3.56 22.45
N LEU A 211 17.31 -4.28 23.10
CA LEU A 211 18.50 -4.84 22.44
C LEU A 211 18.11 -5.83 21.34
N SER A 212 17.19 -6.76 21.61
CA SER A 212 16.69 -7.72 20.62
C SER A 212 16.00 -7.03 19.43
N ARG A 213 15.35 -5.89 19.66
CA ARG A 213 14.72 -5.08 18.62
C ARG A 213 15.76 -4.41 17.71
N ILE A 214 16.85 -3.87 18.28
CA ILE A 214 17.95 -3.28 17.50
C ILE A 214 18.72 -4.34 16.70
N THR A 215 18.99 -5.50 17.29
CA THR A 215 19.81 -6.56 16.66
C THR A 215 18.99 -7.55 15.82
N PHE A 216 17.66 -7.38 15.76
CA PHE A 216 16.72 -8.30 15.11
C PHE A 216 16.80 -9.76 15.62
N TRP A 217 17.27 -9.95 16.85
CA TRP A 217 17.49 -11.29 17.44
C TRP A 217 16.21 -12.12 17.55
N TRP A 218 15.05 -11.47 17.63
CA TRP A 218 13.76 -12.14 17.69
C TRP A 218 13.44 -12.99 16.45
N MET A 219 14.05 -12.68 15.30
CA MET A 219 13.89 -13.42 14.05
C MET A 219 14.66 -14.76 14.05
N THR A 220 15.69 -14.91 14.90
CA THR A 220 16.56 -16.10 14.96
C THR A 220 15.78 -17.41 15.14
N ARG A 221 14.66 -17.39 15.88
CA ARG A 221 13.80 -18.57 16.05
C ARG A 221 13.14 -19.02 14.74
N LEU A 222 12.67 -18.08 13.93
CA LEU A 222 12.07 -18.40 12.63
C LEU A 222 13.12 -18.88 11.63
N ILE A 223 14.29 -18.24 11.60
CA ILE A 223 15.40 -18.62 10.72
C ILE A 223 15.88 -20.04 11.05
N THR A 224 16.05 -20.36 12.34
CA THR A 224 16.46 -21.70 12.77
C THR A 224 15.38 -22.75 12.52
N SER A 225 14.09 -22.40 12.61
CA SER A 225 12.99 -23.26 12.17
C SER A 225 13.05 -23.52 10.66
N GLY A 226 13.24 -22.47 9.85
CA GLY A 226 13.39 -22.54 8.39
C GLY A 226 14.61 -23.34 7.92
N PHE A 227 15.67 -23.37 8.72
CA PHE A 227 16.83 -24.23 8.49
C PHE A 227 16.52 -25.72 8.74
N ARG A 228 15.66 -26.02 9.72
CA ARG A 228 15.29 -27.40 10.08
C ARG A 228 14.17 -27.97 9.22
N LYS A 229 13.21 -27.13 8.81
CA LYS A 229 12.09 -27.49 7.94
C LYS A 229 11.74 -26.34 7.00
N PRO A 230 11.25 -26.62 5.78
CA PRO A 230 10.61 -25.60 4.96
C PRO A 230 9.49 -24.91 5.74
N LEU A 231 9.43 -23.59 5.68
CA LEU A 231 8.40 -22.81 6.38
C LEU A 231 7.08 -22.89 5.63
N GLU A 232 6.00 -23.18 6.36
CA GLU A 232 4.63 -23.13 5.85
C GLU A 232 3.91 -21.85 6.29
N SER A 233 2.76 -21.53 5.70
CA SER A 233 1.98 -20.33 6.06
C SER A 233 1.55 -20.30 7.54
N GLY A 234 1.33 -21.47 8.14
CA GLY A 234 1.01 -21.62 9.57
C GLY A 234 2.19 -21.35 10.51
N ASP A 235 3.43 -21.39 10.03
CA ASP A 235 4.63 -21.10 10.84
C ASP A 235 4.92 -19.59 10.94
N LEU A 236 4.27 -18.78 10.11
CA LEU A 236 4.47 -17.34 10.07
C LEU A 236 3.65 -16.65 11.16
N TRP A 237 4.24 -15.60 11.73
CA TRP A 237 3.54 -14.77 12.70
C TRP A 237 2.47 -13.93 12.05
N ARG A 238 1.40 -13.63 12.80
CA ARG A 238 0.46 -12.58 12.44
C ARG A 238 1.18 -11.23 12.42
N LEU A 239 0.77 -10.37 11.51
CA LEU A 239 1.27 -9.00 11.39
C LEU A 239 1.05 -8.23 12.69
N ASN A 240 1.89 -7.22 12.94
CA ASN A 240 1.64 -6.30 14.04
C ASN A 240 0.35 -5.50 13.74
N PRO A 241 -0.48 -5.17 14.75
CA PRO A 241 -1.70 -4.37 14.54
C PRO A 241 -1.45 -3.01 13.86
N ARG A 242 -0.26 -2.44 14.02
CA ARG A 242 0.16 -1.17 13.38
C ARG A 242 0.38 -1.31 11.86
N ASP A 243 0.65 -2.53 11.39
CA ASP A 243 1.01 -2.86 10.01
C ASP A 243 -0.16 -3.54 9.25
N GLU A 244 -1.29 -3.78 9.93
CA GLU A 244 -2.51 -4.33 9.34
C GLU A 244 -3.27 -3.31 8.48
N SER A 245 -3.92 -3.78 7.42
CA SER A 245 -4.73 -2.95 6.51
C SER A 245 -5.85 -2.21 7.23
N ALA A 246 -6.45 -2.81 8.26
CA ALA A 246 -7.49 -2.19 9.08
C ALA A 246 -7.03 -0.91 9.77
N THR A 247 -5.74 -0.79 10.11
CA THR A 247 -5.16 0.40 10.76
C THR A 247 -4.54 1.37 9.74
N VAL A 248 -3.90 0.83 8.71
CA VAL A 248 -3.14 1.62 7.73
C VAL A 248 -4.04 2.33 6.71
N VAL A 249 -5.08 1.65 6.21
CA VAL A 249 -5.95 2.19 5.16
C VAL A 249 -6.75 3.42 5.62
N PRO A 250 -7.42 3.42 6.79
CA PRO A 250 -8.21 4.58 7.22
C PRO A 250 -7.40 5.86 7.39
N ARG A 251 -6.13 5.77 7.77
CA ARG A 251 -5.25 6.94 7.92
C ARG A 251 -5.01 7.66 6.60
N LEU A 252 -4.76 6.90 5.53
CA LEU A 252 -4.59 7.49 4.20
C LEU A 252 -5.92 8.02 3.65
N GLU A 253 -7.02 7.29 3.86
CA GLU A 253 -8.35 7.70 3.40
C GLU A 253 -8.81 9.01 4.04
N GLU A 254 -8.53 9.21 5.32
CA GLU A 254 -8.88 10.45 6.02
C GLU A 254 -8.11 11.65 5.45
N GLU A 255 -6.81 11.49 5.15
CA GLU A 255 -6.03 12.56 4.52
C GLU A 255 -6.40 12.78 3.03
N LEU A 256 -6.79 11.72 2.31
CA LEU A 256 -7.37 11.83 0.96
C LEU A 256 -8.71 12.58 0.98
N ARG A 257 -9.57 12.29 1.96
CA ARG A 257 -10.84 12.99 2.17
C ARG A 257 -10.62 14.47 2.46
N LYS A 258 -9.69 14.81 3.37
CA LYS A 258 -9.29 16.21 3.65
C LYS A 258 -8.73 16.92 2.42
N ALA A 259 -8.05 16.21 1.53
CA ALA A 259 -7.55 16.75 0.26
C ALA A 259 -8.64 16.88 -0.81
N GLY A 260 -9.88 16.47 -0.53
CA GLY A 260 -11.01 16.52 -1.45
C GLY A 260 -11.03 15.39 -2.48
N ALA A 261 -10.25 14.31 -2.29
CA ALA A 261 -10.21 13.19 -3.23
C ALA A 261 -11.53 12.40 -3.29
N TYR A 262 -12.29 12.40 -2.20
CA TYR A 262 -13.64 11.85 -2.12
C TYR A 262 -14.62 13.02 -2.05
N SER A 263 -15.67 12.99 -2.86
CA SER A 263 -16.80 13.91 -2.65
C SER A 263 -17.46 13.54 -1.32
N ASP A 264 -17.66 14.52 -0.44
CA ASP A 264 -18.41 14.35 0.81
C ASP A 264 -19.86 13.95 0.49
N TYR A 265 -20.10 12.65 0.26
CA TYR A 265 -21.43 12.08 0.42
C TYR A 265 -21.67 12.05 1.92
N ARG A 266 -22.36 13.06 2.44
CA ARG A 266 -22.88 13.05 3.81
C ARG A 266 -23.56 11.71 4.04
N GLU A 267 -23.01 10.90 4.94
CA GLU A 267 -23.71 9.79 5.56
C GLU A 267 -25.00 10.35 6.17
N PHE A 268 -26.11 10.19 5.46
CA PHE A 268 -27.42 10.32 6.09
C PHE A 268 -27.60 9.05 6.91
N SER A 269 -27.09 9.10 8.14
CA SER A 269 -27.43 8.11 9.15
C SER A 269 -28.95 8.08 9.25
N VAL A 270 -29.53 6.93 8.93
CA VAL A 270 -30.90 6.59 9.28
C VAL A 270 -30.97 6.66 10.80
N SER A 271 -31.47 7.78 11.32
CA SER A 271 -31.79 7.92 12.73
C SER A 271 -32.96 6.97 13.02
N ASN A 272 -32.62 5.77 13.49
CA ASN A 272 -33.58 4.90 14.15
C ASN A 272 -34.16 5.68 15.33
N GLY A 273 -35.48 5.85 15.30
CA GLY A 273 -36.23 6.41 16.41
C GLY A 273 -36.09 5.53 17.65
N GLN A 274 -35.73 6.16 18.76
CA GLN A 274 -36.13 5.73 20.10
C GLN A 274 -36.58 6.94 20.91
N PRO A 275 -37.53 6.75 21.85
CA PRO A 275 -38.38 7.82 22.35
C PRO A 275 -37.74 8.64 23.48
N THR A 276 -38.09 9.92 23.48
CA THR A 276 -38.20 10.89 24.59
C THR A 276 -37.70 10.48 26.00
N GLY A 277 -36.80 11.28 26.57
CA GLY A 277 -36.59 11.34 28.03
C GLY A 277 -35.35 12.12 28.52
N GLN A 278 -35.56 13.39 28.91
CA GLN A 278 -34.86 14.19 29.95
C GLN A 278 -33.40 14.70 29.76
N SER A 279 -33.35 15.97 29.34
CA SER A 279 -32.56 17.13 29.80
C SER A 279 -31.41 16.99 30.81
N SER A 280 -30.25 17.56 30.45
CA SER A 280 -29.48 18.63 31.15
C SER A 280 -28.02 18.59 30.66
N SER A 281 -27.26 19.63 30.33
CA SER A 281 -27.41 21.09 30.32
C SER A 281 -26.07 21.64 29.80
N GLU A 282 -26.12 22.53 28.81
CA GLU A 282 -25.32 23.77 28.72
C GLU A 282 -23.78 23.64 28.48
N THR A 283 -23.08 24.45 27.70
CA THR A 283 -23.32 25.80 27.15
C THR A 283 -22.24 26.17 26.11
N SER A 284 -22.63 26.97 25.12
CA SER A 284 -21.85 28.06 24.48
C SER A 284 -20.66 27.68 23.57
N PHE A 285 -20.33 28.37 22.48
CA PHE A 285 -20.81 29.62 21.91
C PHE A 285 -20.46 29.68 20.42
N SER A 286 -21.33 30.31 19.65
CA SER A 286 -21.29 30.49 18.20
C SER A 286 -20.44 31.68 17.75
N SER A 287 -19.78 31.50 16.61
CA SER A 287 -19.58 32.44 15.49
C SER A 287 -19.34 33.94 15.72
N ARG A 288 -18.36 34.47 14.99
CA ARG A 288 -18.46 35.83 14.40
C ARG A 288 -17.75 35.93 13.06
N ASN A 289 -18.57 36.14 12.03
CA ASN A 289 -18.21 36.80 10.77
C ASN A 289 -17.91 38.28 11.04
N ASN A 290 -16.97 38.88 10.32
CA ASN A 290 -17.28 40.07 9.53
C ASN A 290 -16.18 40.46 8.52
N ASN A 291 -16.66 40.94 7.37
CA ASN A 291 -15.96 41.55 6.25
C ASN A 291 -15.19 42.83 6.61
N GLY A 292 -14.15 43.12 5.83
CA GLY A 292 -13.55 44.44 5.67
C GLY A 292 -12.72 44.52 4.38
N ASN A 293 -13.15 45.38 3.45
CA ASN A 293 -12.44 45.77 2.22
C ASN A 293 -11.16 46.57 2.52
N SER A 294 -10.12 46.42 1.69
CA SER A 294 -9.27 47.53 1.21
C SER A 294 -8.23 47.09 0.15
N GLU A 295 -8.40 47.61 -1.06
CA GLU A 295 -7.42 48.21 -1.99
C GLU A 295 -6.00 47.63 -2.16
N GLY A 296 -5.73 47.11 -3.37
CA GLY A 296 -4.84 47.73 -4.38
C GLY A 296 -3.31 47.67 -4.24
N SER A 297 -2.64 46.92 -5.14
CA SER A 297 -1.47 47.41 -5.90
C SER A 297 -1.02 46.41 -6.98
N ASN A 298 -0.72 46.96 -8.15
CA ASN A 298 -0.22 46.33 -9.39
C ASN A 298 1.14 45.65 -9.23
N GLU A 299 1.42 44.63 -10.07
CA GLU A 299 2.62 44.59 -10.91
C GLU A 299 2.44 43.63 -12.10
N LEU A 300 2.94 44.07 -13.25
CA LEU A 300 2.79 43.54 -14.62
C LEU A 300 4.04 42.75 -15.05
N ASN A 301 3.84 41.82 -16.01
CA ASN A 301 4.65 41.54 -17.23
C ASN A 301 4.65 40.03 -17.56
N GLU A 302 3.97 39.63 -18.65
CA GLU A 302 4.53 39.35 -20.02
C GLU A 302 5.25 37.97 -20.07
N GLU A 303 4.99 37.02 -20.97
CA GLU A 303 4.77 37.09 -22.42
C GLU A 303 3.84 35.97 -22.98
N SER A 304 3.24 36.35 -24.10
CA SER A 304 2.43 35.68 -25.15
C SER A 304 3.12 34.54 -25.93
N ALA A 305 2.50 33.36 -26.14
CA ALA A 305 1.60 32.94 -27.25
C ALA A 305 2.33 32.23 -28.44
N PRO A 306 1.66 31.80 -29.54
CA PRO A 306 0.78 30.63 -29.71
C PRO A 306 1.15 29.81 -30.98
N LEU A 307 0.32 28.87 -31.50
CA LEU A 307 0.07 28.67 -32.95
C LEU A 307 -1.04 27.63 -33.28
N LEU A 308 -2.00 28.10 -34.10
CA LEU A 308 -2.88 27.43 -35.09
C LEU A 308 -3.88 26.35 -34.60
N GLY A 309 -5.16 26.36 -34.95
CA GLY A 309 -5.94 27.14 -35.92
C GLY A 309 -7.00 26.24 -36.57
N SER A 310 -8.29 26.61 -36.50
CA SER A 310 -9.32 26.19 -37.48
C SER A 310 -10.66 26.89 -37.23
N SER A 311 -10.93 27.85 -38.09
CA SER A 311 -12.19 28.37 -38.66
C SER A 311 -13.54 27.92 -38.06
N LYS A 312 -14.28 28.88 -37.51
CA LYS A 312 -15.75 28.83 -37.37
C LYS A 312 -16.39 29.76 -38.40
N CYS A 313 -17.19 29.18 -39.30
CA CYS A 313 -18.16 29.90 -40.11
C CYS A 313 -19.36 30.28 -39.22
N MET A 314 -19.78 31.53 -39.31
CA MET A 314 -20.82 32.15 -38.48
C MET A 314 -22.15 32.10 -39.25
N VAL A 315 -23.15 31.42 -38.68
CA VAL A 315 -24.57 31.63 -39.05
C VAL A 315 -25.31 31.97 -37.76
N SER A 316 -25.85 33.19 -37.72
CA SER A 316 -26.58 33.77 -36.61
C SER A 316 -28.03 33.29 -36.60
N TYR A 317 -28.46 32.67 -35.50
CA TYR A 317 -29.85 32.70 -35.06
C TYR A 317 -29.92 32.90 -33.55
N SER A 318 -30.83 33.76 -33.14
CA SER A 318 -31.06 34.27 -31.79
C SER A 318 -31.29 33.16 -30.75
N SER A 319 -30.53 33.19 -29.64
CA SER A 319 -30.70 32.24 -28.53
C SER A 319 -30.35 32.86 -27.17
N THR A 320 -31.07 33.89 -26.77
CA THR A 320 -30.98 34.47 -25.41
C THR A 320 -31.60 33.58 -24.32
N GLY A 321 -32.29 32.49 -24.67
CA GLY A 321 -32.84 31.51 -23.72
C GLY A 321 -31.96 30.28 -23.42
N ARG A 322 -30.90 30.02 -24.22
CA ARG A 322 -30.11 28.77 -24.13
C ARG A 322 -28.90 28.90 -23.20
N LYS A 323 -28.25 30.08 -23.17
CA LYS A 323 -27.06 30.34 -22.33
C LYS A 323 -27.28 30.24 -20.82
N ARG A 324 -28.52 30.37 -20.31
CA ARG A 324 -28.80 30.22 -18.87
C ARG A 324 -28.98 28.75 -18.49
N ARG A 325 -29.63 27.94 -19.34
CA ARG A 325 -29.71 26.48 -19.16
C ARG A 325 -28.36 25.79 -19.39
N ASP A 326 -27.57 26.25 -20.37
CA ASP A 326 -26.23 25.69 -20.60
C ASP A 326 -25.28 26.02 -19.45
N ARG A 327 -25.41 27.19 -18.79
CA ARG A 327 -24.64 27.53 -17.57
C ARG A 327 -25.09 26.77 -16.32
N GLU A 328 -26.38 26.48 -16.16
CA GLU A 328 -26.89 25.63 -15.08
C GLU A 328 -26.55 24.14 -15.32
N HIS A 329 -26.45 23.70 -16.57
CA HIS A 329 -25.98 22.36 -16.93
C HIS A 329 -24.44 22.23 -16.82
N GLU A 330 -23.69 23.29 -17.13
CA GLU A 330 -22.24 23.36 -16.86
C GLU A 330 -21.94 23.41 -15.35
N ALA A 331 -22.84 23.96 -14.52
CA ALA A 331 -22.71 23.95 -13.07
C ALA A 331 -22.90 22.57 -12.41
N MET A 332 -23.46 21.59 -13.14
CA MET A 332 -23.58 20.19 -12.70
C MET A 332 -22.45 19.27 -13.23
N VAL A 333 -21.43 19.83 -13.90
CA VAL A 333 -20.23 19.07 -14.24
C VAL A 333 -19.43 18.86 -12.95
N ARG A 334 -19.50 17.64 -12.40
CA ARG A 334 -18.76 17.16 -11.22
C ARG A 334 -17.35 17.78 -11.22
N GLN A 335 -17.04 18.67 -10.27
CA GLN A 335 -15.71 19.25 -10.14
C GLN A 335 -14.72 18.10 -9.88
N VAL A 336 -13.83 17.84 -10.84
CA VAL A 336 -12.81 16.81 -10.69
C VAL A 336 -11.94 17.19 -9.49
N PRO A 337 -11.77 16.30 -8.51
CA PRO A 337 -11.04 16.64 -7.30
C PRO A 337 -9.58 16.95 -7.62
N GLN A 338 -9.17 18.21 -7.40
CA GLN A 338 -7.80 18.66 -7.62
C GLN A 338 -6.96 18.45 -6.36
N PHE A 339 -6.47 17.21 -6.18
CA PHE A 339 -5.49 16.91 -5.15
C PHE A 339 -4.20 16.36 -5.76
N SER A 340 -3.10 16.42 -4.99
CA SER A 340 -1.84 15.76 -5.34
C SER A 340 -1.60 14.60 -4.38
N LEU A 341 -1.47 13.39 -4.92
CA LEU A 341 -1.29 12.18 -4.13
C LEU A 341 0.03 12.21 -3.34
N LEU A 342 1.10 12.73 -3.95
CA LEU A 342 2.41 12.87 -3.31
C LEU A 342 2.33 13.70 -2.02
N ARG A 343 1.60 14.82 -2.04
CA ARG A 343 1.45 15.70 -0.86
C ARG A 343 0.70 15.01 0.28
N VAL A 344 -0.36 14.26 -0.05
CA VAL A 344 -1.13 13.48 0.92
C VAL A 344 -0.26 12.38 1.56
N MET A 345 0.52 11.67 0.76
CA MET A 345 1.45 10.65 1.25
C MET A 345 2.52 11.24 2.18
N ILE A 346 3.14 12.36 1.80
CA ILE A 346 4.13 13.04 2.63
C ILE A 346 3.51 13.41 3.98
N ARG A 347 2.33 14.03 3.99
CA ARG A 347 1.64 14.41 5.23
C ARG A 347 1.29 13.22 6.12
N THR A 348 0.91 12.09 5.53
CA THR A 348 0.50 10.88 6.26
C THR A 348 1.68 10.18 6.92
N TYR A 349 2.83 10.09 6.23
CA TYR A 349 3.97 9.27 6.65
C TYR A 349 5.20 10.07 7.09
N CYS A 350 5.13 11.42 7.13
CA CYS A 350 6.28 12.29 7.43
C CYS A 350 7.01 11.92 8.72
N GLY A 351 6.28 11.58 9.79
CA GLY A 351 6.89 11.24 11.09
C GLY A 351 7.82 10.03 11.03
N ASP A 352 7.39 8.95 10.38
CA ASP A 352 8.18 7.72 10.23
C ASP A 352 9.41 7.96 9.31
N VAL A 353 9.22 8.73 8.23
CA VAL A 353 10.30 9.10 7.30
C VAL A 353 11.34 9.99 7.98
N LEU A 354 10.91 10.97 8.77
CA LEU A 354 11.81 11.86 9.49
C LEU A 354 12.66 11.10 10.51
N LEU A 355 12.04 10.18 11.27
CA LEU A 355 12.76 9.30 12.19
C LEU A 355 13.82 8.46 11.45
N SER A 356 13.45 7.90 10.31
CA SER A 356 14.37 7.17 9.44
C SER A 356 15.56 8.04 8.99
N TYR A 357 15.32 9.31 8.62
CA TYR A 357 16.39 10.22 8.21
C TYR A 357 17.32 10.62 9.35
N VAL A 358 16.81 10.83 10.56
CA VAL A 358 17.64 11.09 11.74
C VAL A 358 18.58 9.93 12.01
N CYS A 359 18.09 8.68 11.96
CA CYS A 359 18.95 7.50 12.10
C CYS A 359 20.03 7.46 11.02
N LYS A 360 19.69 7.76 9.76
CA LYS A 360 20.68 7.79 8.68
C LYS A 360 21.74 8.88 8.89
N PHE A 361 21.34 10.06 9.34
CA PHE A 361 22.27 11.14 9.64
C PHE A 361 23.27 10.74 10.73
N CYS A 362 22.79 10.12 11.82
CA CYS A 362 23.67 9.58 12.87
C CYS A 362 24.62 8.51 12.32
N SER A 363 24.13 7.61 11.45
CA SER A 363 24.97 6.62 10.79
C SER A 363 26.07 7.26 9.93
N ASP A 364 25.76 8.31 9.19
CA ASP A 364 26.73 9.02 8.34
C ASP A 364 27.82 9.66 9.19
N LEU A 365 27.46 10.31 10.30
CA LEU A 365 28.41 10.88 11.23
C LEU A 365 29.34 9.81 11.83
N CYS A 366 28.78 8.67 12.26
CA CYS A 366 29.58 7.56 12.79
C CYS A 366 30.50 6.92 11.73
N GLN A 367 30.12 6.94 10.45
CA GLN A 367 30.94 6.41 9.37
C GLN A 367 32.24 7.20 9.18
N TYR A 368 32.20 8.53 9.32
CA TYR A 368 33.38 9.39 9.22
C TYR A 368 34.28 9.38 10.46
N LEU A 369 33.77 8.96 11.63
CA LEU A 369 34.60 8.76 12.82
C LEU A 369 35.67 7.69 12.59
N GLY A 370 35.38 6.65 11.81
CA GLY A 370 36.31 5.54 11.54
C GLY A 370 37.65 6.00 10.95
N PRO A 371 37.67 6.69 9.78
CA PRO A 371 38.89 7.24 9.20
C PRO A 371 39.66 8.19 10.12
N LEU A 372 38.95 9.04 10.87
CA LEU A 372 39.60 9.98 11.80
C LEU A 372 40.30 9.23 12.95
N LEU A 373 39.63 8.26 13.56
CA LEU A 373 40.20 7.41 14.60
C LEU A 373 41.37 6.56 14.08
N LEU A 374 41.29 6.05 12.85
CA LEU A 374 42.41 5.38 12.19
C LEU A 374 43.62 6.31 12.06
N GLY A 375 43.40 7.58 11.72
CA GLY A 375 44.44 8.59 11.65
C GLY A 375 45.11 8.87 13.00
N PHE A 376 44.34 8.87 14.10
CA PHE A 376 44.89 8.94 15.45
C PHE A 376 45.69 7.69 15.81
N LEU A 377 45.16 6.50 15.53
CA LEU A 377 45.83 5.24 15.83
C LEU A 377 47.21 5.13 15.13
N ILE A 378 47.29 5.49 13.85
CA ILE A 378 48.55 5.46 13.10
C ILE A 378 49.58 6.42 13.69
N ASN A 379 49.14 7.63 14.06
CA ASN A 379 50.01 8.63 14.69
C ASN A 379 50.55 8.15 16.05
N GLU A 380 49.72 7.45 16.82
CA GLU A 380 50.13 6.86 18.10
C GLU A 380 51.17 5.76 17.92
N ILE A 381 51.01 4.90 16.90
CA ILE A 381 51.94 3.79 16.61
C ILE A 381 53.31 4.30 16.13
N GLN A 382 53.36 5.40 15.39
CA GLN A 382 54.61 5.95 14.86
C GLN A 382 55.50 6.59 15.93
N SER A 383 54.95 6.92 17.10
CA SER A 383 55.67 7.62 18.17
C SER A 383 56.17 6.62 19.22
N PRO A 384 57.49 6.33 19.31
CA PRO A 384 58.03 5.29 20.21
C PRO A 384 57.93 5.62 21.71
N LEU A 385 57.55 6.85 22.05
CA LEU A 385 57.34 7.34 23.42
C LEU A 385 55.89 7.21 23.90
N ASN A 386 54.97 6.76 23.04
CA ASN A 386 53.56 6.65 23.39
C ASN A 386 53.25 5.33 24.10
N GLN A 387 52.32 5.41 25.04
CA GLN A 387 51.92 4.29 25.89
C GLN A 387 50.85 3.44 25.21
N GLU A 388 50.96 2.12 25.38
CA GLU A 388 50.15 1.11 24.69
C GLU A 388 48.63 1.28 24.90
N TRP A 389 48.21 1.73 26.08
CA TRP A 389 46.79 1.90 26.42
C TRP A 389 46.05 2.89 25.50
N LYS A 390 46.73 3.92 24.98
CA LYS A 390 46.13 4.90 24.06
C LYS A 390 45.66 4.23 22.77
N GLY A 391 46.46 3.30 22.25
CA GLY A 391 46.11 2.49 21.08
C GLY A 391 44.88 1.61 21.33
N TYR A 392 44.81 0.93 22.48
CA TYR A 392 43.65 0.11 22.84
C TYR A 392 42.36 0.92 23.00
N VAL A 393 42.43 2.13 23.58
CA VAL A 393 41.28 3.03 23.71
C VAL A 393 40.77 3.47 22.34
N VAL A 394 41.67 3.89 21.43
CA VAL A 394 41.27 4.27 20.07
C VAL A 394 40.67 3.09 19.32
N ALA A 395 41.23 1.87 19.45
CA ALA A 395 40.65 0.66 18.87
C ALA A 395 39.25 0.34 19.42
N GLY A 396 39.04 0.50 20.73
CA GLY A 396 37.72 0.35 21.36
C GLY A 396 36.71 1.39 20.85
N LEU A 397 37.13 2.65 20.69
CA LEU A 397 36.30 3.71 20.09
C LEU A 397 35.96 3.41 18.63
N MET A 398 36.89 2.86 17.85
CA MET A 398 36.62 2.42 16.47
C MET A 398 35.55 1.33 16.43
N LEU A 399 35.65 0.31 17.31
CA LEU A 399 34.65 -0.74 17.40
C LEU A 399 33.27 -0.17 17.78
N GLY A 400 33.21 0.71 18.78
CA GLY A 400 31.97 1.37 19.20
C GLY A 400 31.34 2.22 18.10
N ALA A 401 32.16 2.96 17.34
CA ALA A 401 31.71 3.75 16.19
C ALA A 401 31.15 2.85 15.08
N SER A 402 31.81 1.73 14.76
CA SER A 402 31.33 0.77 13.75
C SER A 402 30.02 0.09 14.15
N TRP A 403 29.87 -0.34 15.40
CA TRP A 403 28.61 -0.91 15.89
C TRP A 403 27.46 0.09 15.88
N SER A 404 27.74 1.34 16.28
CA SER A 404 26.75 2.43 16.25
C SER A 404 26.32 2.74 14.81
N GLN A 405 27.29 2.87 13.90
CA GLN A 405 27.06 3.10 12.47
C GLN A 405 26.19 1.98 11.86
N THR A 406 26.55 0.72 12.11
CA THR A 406 25.80 -0.44 11.60
C THR A 406 24.38 -0.49 12.16
N SER A 407 24.21 -0.25 13.46
CA SER A 407 22.89 -0.26 14.12
C SER A 407 21.97 0.82 13.59
N PHE A 408 22.46 2.07 13.48
CA PHE A 408 21.67 3.18 12.94
C PHE A 408 21.32 2.99 11.47
N TYR A 409 22.24 2.47 10.66
CA TYR A 409 21.99 2.18 9.25
C TYR A 409 20.88 1.13 9.06
N HIS A 410 20.95 0.01 9.78
CA HIS A 410 19.92 -1.03 9.66
C HIS A 410 18.57 -0.60 10.25
N GLN A 411 18.56 0.19 11.33
CA GLN A 411 17.32 0.75 11.86
C GLN A 411 16.67 1.73 10.87
N HIS A 412 17.47 2.60 10.24
CA HIS A 412 17.02 3.47 9.16
C HIS A 412 16.35 2.64 8.04
N TYR A 413 17.05 1.61 7.55
CA TYR A 413 16.60 0.76 6.45
C TYR A 413 15.31 0.01 6.80
N HIS A 414 15.21 -0.54 8.01
CA HIS A 414 14.01 -1.23 8.49
C HIS A 414 12.80 -0.28 8.58
N ILE A 415 12.97 0.92 9.12
CA ILE A 415 11.89 1.93 9.18
C ILE A 415 11.46 2.34 7.76
N ALA A 416 12.41 2.56 6.85
CA ALA A 416 12.11 2.93 5.47
C ALA A 416 11.31 1.82 4.75
N MET A 417 11.76 0.56 4.86
CA MET A 417 11.09 -0.59 4.24
C MET A 417 9.68 -0.83 4.79
N THR A 418 9.50 -0.77 6.12
CA THR A 418 8.19 -0.94 6.75
C THR A 418 7.24 0.20 6.39
N THR A 419 7.73 1.44 6.31
CA THR A 419 6.94 2.59 5.84
C THR A 419 6.53 2.41 4.38
N GLY A 420 7.44 1.95 3.51
CA GLY A 420 7.13 1.64 2.11
C GLY A 420 6.07 0.54 1.96
N MET A 421 6.13 -0.50 2.79
CA MET A 421 5.12 -1.57 2.85
C MET A 421 3.73 -1.05 3.25
N ARG A 422 3.66 -0.17 4.26
CA ARG A 422 2.41 0.49 4.68
C ARG A 422 1.85 1.35 3.55
N MET A 423 2.69 2.15 2.88
CA MET A 423 2.29 2.95 1.72
C MET A 423 1.71 2.09 0.61
N LYS A 424 2.38 0.99 0.24
CA LYS A 424 1.88 0.03 -0.77
C LYS A 424 0.51 -0.52 -0.38
N THR A 425 0.35 -0.98 0.86
CA THR A 425 -0.92 -1.55 1.36
C THR A 425 -2.06 -0.54 1.28
N ALA A 426 -1.81 0.70 1.70
CA ALA A 426 -2.79 1.78 1.65
C ALA A 426 -3.19 2.14 0.21
N LEU A 427 -2.21 2.25 -0.70
CA LEU A 427 -2.46 2.56 -2.11
C LEU A 427 -3.21 1.43 -2.82
N MET A 428 -2.83 0.17 -2.58
CA MET A 428 -3.56 -0.99 -3.12
C MET A 428 -5.02 -0.98 -2.68
N ALA A 429 -5.29 -0.71 -1.40
CA ALA A 429 -6.65 -0.61 -0.89
C ALA A 429 -7.43 0.57 -1.50
N ALA A 430 -6.79 1.73 -1.68
CA ALA A 430 -7.41 2.89 -2.32
C ALA A 430 -7.78 2.61 -3.79
N VAL A 431 -6.88 1.98 -4.55
CA VAL A 431 -7.14 1.56 -5.94
C VAL A 431 -8.26 0.52 -5.99
N TYR A 432 -8.25 -0.44 -5.06
CA TYR A 432 -9.28 -1.49 -4.98
C TYR A 432 -10.66 -0.89 -4.69
N LYS A 433 -10.79 -0.09 -3.63
CA LYS A 433 -12.05 0.57 -3.28
C LYS A 433 -12.55 1.51 -4.39
N LYS A 434 -11.64 2.22 -5.06
CA LYS A 434 -11.98 3.06 -6.21
C LYS A 434 -12.52 2.23 -7.37
N SER A 435 -11.90 1.10 -7.70
CA SER A 435 -12.34 0.22 -8.79
C SER A 435 -13.77 -0.30 -8.64
N LEU A 436 -14.23 -0.49 -7.40
CA LEU A 436 -15.60 -0.90 -7.08
C LEU A 436 -16.64 0.23 -7.25
N ARG A 437 -16.20 1.48 -7.42
CA ARG A 437 -17.07 2.67 -7.51
C ARG A 437 -16.93 3.41 -8.82
N LEU A 438 -16.08 2.96 -9.75
CA LEU A 438 -15.84 3.63 -11.02
C LEU A 438 -17.12 3.67 -11.86
N SER A 439 -17.41 4.84 -12.44
CA SER A 439 -18.43 4.97 -13.47
C SER A 439 -18.06 4.21 -14.73
N THR A 440 -19.03 3.95 -15.61
CA THR A 440 -18.79 3.28 -16.90
C THR A 440 -17.72 3.99 -17.74
N ASP A 441 -17.70 5.33 -17.74
CA ASP A 441 -16.64 6.11 -18.38
C ASP A 441 -15.28 5.89 -17.71
N GLY A 442 -15.27 5.82 -16.38
CA GLY A 442 -14.09 5.47 -15.59
C GLY A 442 -13.59 4.05 -15.85
N GLN A 443 -14.47 3.06 -16.01
CA GLN A 443 -14.12 1.66 -16.31
C GLN A 443 -13.55 1.50 -17.73
N ARG A 444 -14.04 2.28 -18.69
CA ARG A 444 -13.45 2.32 -20.05
C ARG A 444 -12.06 2.94 -20.05
N ALA A 445 -11.86 4.00 -19.27
CA ALA A 445 -10.56 4.64 -19.12
C ALA A 445 -9.56 3.77 -18.34
N GLY A 446 -10.00 3.18 -17.22
CA GLY A 446 -9.21 2.31 -16.36
C GLY A 446 -9.56 0.84 -16.57
N THR A 447 -9.02 0.23 -17.63
CA THR A 447 -9.26 -1.18 -17.95
C THR A 447 -8.84 -2.12 -16.80
N VAL A 448 -9.42 -3.32 -16.73
CA VAL A 448 -9.07 -4.32 -15.70
C VAL A 448 -7.56 -4.61 -15.68
N GLY A 449 -6.93 -4.72 -16.86
CA GLY A 449 -5.48 -4.92 -16.96
C GLY A 449 -4.68 -3.75 -16.39
N GLU A 450 -5.16 -2.52 -16.55
CA GLU A 450 -4.54 -1.34 -15.93
C GLU A 450 -4.70 -1.35 -14.41
N VAL A 451 -5.89 -1.69 -13.88
CA VAL A 451 -6.12 -1.78 -12.43
C VAL A 451 -5.19 -2.79 -11.78
N VAL A 452 -5.04 -3.98 -12.38
CA VAL A 452 -4.10 -5.00 -11.91
C VAL A 452 -2.67 -4.48 -11.93
N ASN A 453 -2.26 -3.81 -13.01
CA ASN A 453 -0.92 -3.23 -13.13
C ASN A 453 -0.68 -2.10 -12.10
N LEU A 454 -1.69 -1.27 -11.81
CA LEU A 454 -1.62 -0.24 -10.77
C LEU A 454 -1.38 -0.85 -9.39
N MET A 455 -2.07 -1.96 -9.07
CA MET A 455 -1.91 -2.66 -7.80
C MET A 455 -0.58 -3.42 -7.69
N SER A 456 -0.14 -4.10 -8.75
CA SER A 456 1.01 -5.00 -8.69
C SER A 456 2.35 -4.30 -8.98
N VAL A 457 2.38 -3.38 -9.95
CA VAL A 457 3.62 -2.72 -10.41
C VAL A 457 3.75 -1.31 -9.86
N ASP A 458 2.73 -0.47 -10.02
CA ASP A 458 2.83 0.94 -9.63
C ASP A 458 2.92 1.09 -8.10
N CYS A 459 2.11 0.35 -7.33
CA CYS A 459 2.23 0.34 -5.87
C CYS A 459 3.57 -0.26 -5.39
N GLN A 460 4.15 -1.22 -6.11
CA GLN A 460 5.48 -1.78 -5.78
C GLN A 460 6.58 -0.75 -6.01
N ARG A 461 6.56 -0.02 -7.13
CA ARG A 461 7.54 1.04 -7.41
C ARG A 461 7.55 2.13 -6.35
N VAL A 462 6.38 2.46 -5.80
CA VAL A 462 6.26 3.40 -4.69
C VAL A 462 6.93 2.87 -3.42
N GLN A 463 6.76 1.58 -3.10
CA GLN A 463 7.50 0.94 -2.00
C GLN A 463 9.00 0.95 -2.24
N ASP A 464 9.44 0.58 -3.44
CA ASP A 464 10.87 0.48 -3.78
C ASP A 464 11.56 1.85 -3.64
N MET A 465 10.90 2.94 -4.06
CA MET A 465 11.37 4.32 -3.90
C MET A 465 11.70 4.68 -2.45
N MET A 466 10.91 4.20 -1.49
CA MET A 466 11.10 4.51 -0.07
C MET A 466 12.47 4.04 0.43
N SER A 467 13.02 2.99 -0.18
CA SER A 467 14.35 2.44 0.14
C SER A 467 15.51 3.32 -0.33
N TYR A 468 15.27 4.24 -1.27
CA TYR A 468 16.30 5.08 -1.89
C TYR A 468 16.12 6.58 -1.61
N THR A 469 14.99 7.00 -1.01
CA THR A 469 14.68 8.44 -0.85
C THR A 469 15.71 9.17 0.03
N TRP A 470 16.33 8.47 0.98
CA TRP A 470 17.38 9.04 1.85
C TRP A 470 18.63 9.49 1.08
N MET A 471 18.92 8.89 -0.07
CA MET A 471 20.10 9.21 -0.87
C MET A 471 20.06 10.66 -1.38
N VAL A 472 18.86 11.19 -1.65
CA VAL A 472 18.67 12.55 -2.20
C VAL A 472 19.35 13.62 -1.33
N TRP A 473 19.27 13.48 -0.01
CA TRP A 473 19.86 14.44 0.93
C TRP A 473 21.18 13.94 1.55
N SER A 474 21.33 12.62 1.74
CA SER A 474 22.52 12.03 2.38
C SER A 474 23.73 12.06 1.44
N ILE A 475 23.58 11.80 0.14
CA ILE A 475 24.72 11.79 -0.80
C ILE A 475 25.40 13.17 -0.86
N PRO A 476 24.70 14.30 -1.05
CA PRO A 476 25.34 15.61 -1.01
C PRO A 476 26.04 15.88 0.32
N LEU A 477 25.41 15.54 1.44
CA LEU A 477 26.00 15.72 2.77
C LEU A 477 27.30 14.91 2.94
N GLN A 478 27.29 13.64 2.54
CA GLN A 478 28.47 12.76 2.59
C GLN A 478 29.60 13.30 1.70
N VAL A 479 29.31 13.72 0.47
CA VAL A 479 30.31 14.32 -0.43
C VAL A 479 30.91 15.57 0.21
N MET A 480 30.09 16.46 0.78
CA MET A 480 30.56 17.69 1.43
C MET A 480 31.47 17.41 2.63
N ILE A 481 31.09 16.48 3.52
CA ILE A 481 31.91 16.10 4.67
C ILE A 481 33.21 15.43 4.22
N ALA A 482 33.15 14.51 3.26
CA ALA A 482 34.33 13.81 2.75
C ALA A 482 35.33 14.77 2.10
N VAL A 483 34.87 15.68 1.24
CA VAL A 483 35.74 16.66 0.58
C VAL A 483 36.35 17.62 1.61
N TYR A 484 35.59 18.03 2.63
CA TYR A 484 36.11 18.85 3.73
C TYR A 484 37.23 18.13 4.50
N LEU A 485 37.01 16.87 4.90
CA LEU A 485 38.03 16.09 5.60
C LEU A 485 39.25 15.78 4.72
N LEU A 486 39.04 15.50 3.44
CA LEU A 486 40.13 15.30 2.49
C LEU A 486 40.97 16.59 2.36
N TRP A 487 40.33 17.73 2.21
CA TRP A 487 40.99 19.04 2.13
C TRP A 487 41.83 19.32 3.38
N ASP A 488 41.34 18.99 4.57
CA ASP A 488 42.11 19.10 5.82
C ASP A 488 43.37 18.21 5.80
N THR A 489 43.29 17.00 5.25
CA THR A 489 44.43 16.05 5.24
C THR A 489 45.50 16.33 4.17
N LEU A 490 45.11 16.77 2.97
CA LEU A 490 46.00 16.86 1.80
C LEU A 490 46.00 18.24 1.12
N GLY A 491 45.18 19.18 1.57
CA GLY A 491 45.09 20.52 0.99
C GLY A 491 44.60 20.54 -0.46
N VAL A 492 45.20 21.42 -1.27
CA VAL A 492 44.77 21.70 -2.64
C VAL A 492 44.90 20.50 -3.58
N SER A 493 45.79 19.54 -3.29
CA SER A 493 46.01 18.35 -4.13
C SER A 493 44.77 17.45 -4.26
N VAL A 494 43.81 17.57 -3.34
CA VAL A 494 42.51 16.87 -3.38
C VAL A 494 41.69 17.24 -4.60
N LEU A 495 41.84 18.46 -5.13
CA LEU A 495 41.09 18.92 -6.30
C LEU A 495 41.33 18.05 -7.54
N ALA A 496 42.52 17.44 -7.67
CA ALA A 496 42.81 16.51 -8.76
C ALA A 496 41.99 15.23 -8.65
N GLY A 497 41.91 14.65 -7.45
CA GLY A 497 41.11 13.45 -7.18
C GLY A 497 39.62 13.70 -7.30
N VAL A 498 39.14 14.78 -6.69
CA VAL A 498 37.73 15.20 -6.75
C VAL A 498 37.32 15.57 -8.18
N GLY A 499 38.20 16.26 -8.93
CA GLY A 499 37.98 16.57 -10.34
C GLY A 499 37.84 15.31 -11.20
N LEU A 500 38.72 14.32 -11.00
CA LEU A 500 38.62 13.03 -11.69
C LEU A 500 37.35 12.26 -11.29
N LEU A 501 36.96 12.33 -10.02
CA LEU A 501 35.73 11.71 -9.53
C LEU A 501 34.48 12.34 -10.16
N PHE A 502 34.43 13.66 -10.27
CA PHE A 502 33.35 14.35 -10.97
C PHE A 502 33.36 14.07 -12.47
N LEU A 503 34.52 13.85 -13.08
CA LEU A 503 34.63 13.42 -14.49
C LEU A 503 34.11 12.00 -14.72
N LEU A 504 34.22 11.11 -13.73
CA LEU A 504 33.66 9.75 -13.81
C LEU A 504 32.12 9.71 -13.69
N LEU A 505 31.50 10.74 -13.10
CA LEU A 505 30.04 10.82 -12.95
C LEU A 505 29.29 10.85 -14.30
N PRO A 506 29.60 11.73 -15.28
CA PRO A 506 28.94 11.72 -16.59
C PRO A 506 29.25 10.44 -17.38
N VAL A 507 30.44 9.86 -17.21
CA VAL A 507 30.79 8.57 -17.83
C VAL A 507 29.85 7.47 -17.31
N ASN A 508 29.71 7.34 -15.99
CA ASN A 508 28.79 6.38 -15.37
C ASN A 508 27.32 6.64 -15.77
N GLY A 509 26.91 7.92 -15.85
CA GLY A 509 25.58 8.31 -16.32
C GLY A 509 25.32 7.89 -17.78
N TYR A 510 26.28 8.10 -18.68
CA TYR A 510 26.18 7.65 -20.08
C TYR A 510 26.12 6.13 -20.20
N LEU A 511 26.97 5.41 -19.45
CA LEU A 511 26.97 3.95 -19.43
C LEU A 511 25.64 3.38 -18.91
N ALA A 512 25.07 3.99 -17.87
CA ALA A 512 23.77 3.62 -17.33
C ALA A 512 22.63 3.90 -18.33
N PHE A 513 22.65 5.04 -19.02
CA PHE A 513 21.66 5.35 -20.05
C PHE A 513 21.72 4.36 -21.22
N ARG A 514 22.93 4.05 -21.70
CA ARG A 514 23.13 3.02 -22.74
C ARG A 514 22.67 1.64 -22.28
N GLN A 515 22.94 1.30 -21.01
CA GLN A 515 22.44 0.06 -20.39
C GLN A 515 20.92 -0.02 -20.40
N GLN A 516 20.22 1.08 -20.06
CA GLN A 516 18.75 1.14 -20.13
C GLN A 516 18.22 0.98 -21.56
N GLN A 517 18.88 1.57 -22.57
CA GLN A 517 18.49 1.42 -23.97
C GLN A 517 18.62 -0.03 -24.46
N LEU A 518 19.75 -0.69 -24.17
CA LEU A 518 19.97 -2.09 -24.54
C LEU A 518 19.00 -3.02 -23.81
N GLN A 519 18.67 -2.75 -22.55
CA GLN A 519 17.61 -3.47 -21.81
C GLN A 519 16.24 -3.32 -22.47
N LYS A 520 15.90 -2.12 -22.98
CA LYS A 520 14.66 -1.90 -23.73
C LYS A 520 14.62 -2.67 -25.05
N GLU A 521 15.74 -2.75 -25.77
CA GLU A 521 15.85 -3.56 -26.98
C GLU A 521 15.71 -5.06 -26.67
N ASN A 522 16.33 -5.54 -25.58
CA ASN A 522 16.21 -6.91 -25.10
C ASN A 522 14.75 -7.28 -24.79
N LEU A 523 14.02 -6.40 -24.07
CA LEU A 523 12.60 -6.60 -23.77
C LEU A 523 11.76 -6.77 -25.05
N LYS A 524 12.04 -5.99 -26.11
CA LYS A 524 11.32 -6.09 -27.40
C LYS A 524 11.42 -7.49 -28.03
N TRP A 525 12.59 -8.13 -27.99
CA TRP A 525 12.79 -9.49 -28.53
C TRP A 525 12.27 -10.56 -27.59
N LYS A 526 12.46 -10.37 -26.28
CA LYS A 526 11.93 -11.24 -25.23
C LYS A 526 10.40 -11.32 -25.29
N ASP A 527 9.70 -10.19 -25.45
CA ASP A 527 8.24 -10.15 -25.53
C ASP A 527 7.71 -10.87 -26.77
N LYS A 528 8.35 -10.68 -27.93
CA LYS A 528 8.02 -11.42 -29.16
C LYS A 528 8.19 -12.93 -28.97
N ARG A 529 9.27 -13.37 -28.31
CA ARG A 529 9.52 -14.78 -28.01
C ARG A 529 8.46 -15.34 -27.05
N LEU A 530 8.14 -14.62 -25.97
CA LEU A 530 7.14 -15.03 -24.99
C LEU A 530 5.74 -15.11 -25.61
N LYS A 531 5.38 -14.17 -26.49
CA LYS A 531 4.11 -14.19 -27.22
C LYS A 531 3.95 -15.47 -28.05
N ILE A 532 4.93 -15.80 -28.89
CA ILE A 532 4.88 -17.04 -29.68
C ILE A 532 4.88 -18.26 -28.76
N MET A 533 5.67 -18.26 -27.68
CA MET A 533 5.67 -19.38 -26.73
C MET A 533 4.29 -19.62 -26.10
N ASN A 534 3.56 -18.56 -25.75
CA ASN A 534 2.19 -18.69 -25.24
C ASN A 534 1.22 -19.22 -26.31
N GLU A 535 1.33 -18.76 -27.56
CA GLU A 535 0.53 -19.31 -28.68
C GLU A 535 0.79 -20.81 -28.89
N LEU A 536 2.05 -21.25 -28.74
CA LEU A 536 2.44 -22.66 -28.82
C LEU A 536 1.84 -23.51 -27.70
N ILE A 537 1.93 -23.04 -26.46
CA ILE A 537 1.43 -23.77 -25.28
C ILE A 537 -0.10 -23.91 -25.37
N ASN A 538 -0.80 -22.83 -25.72
CA ASN A 538 -2.26 -22.85 -25.89
C ASN A 538 -2.68 -23.76 -27.05
N GLY A 539 -1.87 -23.84 -28.11
CA GLY A 539 -2.12 -24.66 -29.30
C GLY A 539 -1.49 -26.06 -29.29
N ILE A 540 -0.95 -26.54 -28.16
CA ILE A 540 -0.02 -27.68 -28.15
C ILE A 540 -0.61 -28.97 -28.75
N LYS A 541 -1.90 -29.22 -28.52
CA LYS A 541 -2.60 -30.40 -29.07
C LYS A 541 -2.65 -30.36 -30.59
N VAL A 542 -2.98 -29.21 -31.17
CA VAL A 542 -3.05 -29.01 -32.62
C VAL A 542 -1.67 -29.17 -33.24
N LEU A 543 -0.64 -28.57 -32.63
CA LEU A 543 0.74 -28.69 -33.12
C LEU A 543 1.26 -30.14 -33.10
N LYS A 544 0.93 -30.90 -32.05
CA LYS A 544 1.26 -32.33 -31.94
C LYS A 544 0.54 -33.17 -32.99
N LEU A 545 -0.74 -32.90 -33.25
CA LEU A 545 -1.53 -33.59 -34.27
C LEU A 545 -0.95 -33.40 -35.69
N TYR A 546 -0.44 -32.20 -36.00
CA TYR A 546 0.18 -31.89 -37.29
C TYR A 546 1.70 -32.09 -37.33
N ALA A 547 2.33 -32.56 -36.25
CA ALA A 547 3.77 -32.71 -36.11
C ALA A 547 4.60 -31.44 -36.45
N TRP A 548 4.06 -30.25 -36.16
CA TRP A 548 4.69 -28.95 -36.48
C TRP A 548 5.72 -28.46 -35.44
N GLU A 549 6.06 -29.28 -34.45
CA GLU A 549 6.93 -28.90 -33.33
C GLU A 549 8.32 -28.42 -33.78
N THR A 550 8.92 -29.09 -34.75
CA THR A 550 10.26 -28.75 -35.28
C THR A 550 10.26 -27.38 -35.96
N SER A 551 9.26 -27.11 -36.80
CA SER A 551 9.12 -25.81 -37.48
C SER A 551 8.96 -24.66 -36.49
N PHE A 552 8.11 -24.83 -35.48
CA PHE A 552 7.92 -23.81 -34.46
C PHE A 552 9.11 -23.67 -33.51
N LYS A 553 9.83 -24.76 -33.22
CA LYS A 553 11.11 -24.72 -32.48
C LYS A 553 12.11 -23.82 -33.21
N ASP A 554 12.29 -23.98 -34.52
CA ASP A 554 13.23 -23.18 -35.29
C ASP A 554 12.84 -21.69 -35.30
N LYS A 555 11.54 -21.39 -35.38
CA LYS A 555 11.02 -20.03 -35.26
C LYS A 555 11.35 -19.39 -33.90
N VAL A 556 11.22 -20.15 -32.81
CA VAL A 556 11.59 -19.70 -31.45
C VAL A 556 13.11 -19.52 -31.33
N LEU A 557 13.91 -20.44 -31.87
CA LEU A 557 15.38 -20.34 -31.86
C LEU A 557 15.88 -19.13 -32.65
N ALA A 558 15.26 -18.81 -33.78
CA ALA A 558 15.60 -17.62 -34.56
C ALA A 558 15.37 -16.31 -33.77
N LEU A 559 14.28 -16.24 -33.00
CA LEU A 559 14.03 -15.11 -32.08
C LEU A 559 15.03 -15.11 -30.91
N ARG A 560 15.32 -16.29 -30.34
CA ARG A 560 16.27 -16.43 -29.25
C ARG A 560 17.68 -15.99 -29.65
N LYS A 561 18.10 -16.25 -30.90
CA LYS A 561 19.39 -15.77 -31.42
C LYS A 561 19.48 -14.24 -31.40
N LYS A 562 18.44 -13.55 -31.87
CA LYS A 562 18.36 -12.08 -31.82
C LYS A 562 18.37 -11.54 -30.38
N GLU A 563 17.67 -12.22 -29.47
CA GLU A 563 17.69 -11.90 -28.02
C GLU A 563 19.11 -12.06 -27.45
N ILE A 564 19.80 -13.17 -27.77
CA ILE A 564 21.17 -13.43 -27.33
C ILE A 564 22.15 -12.39 -27.88
N ASP A 565 22.04 -11.97 -29.14
CA ASP A 565 22.92 -10.96 -29.72
C ASP A 565 22.86 -9.64 -28.93
N VAL A 566 21.66 -9.24 -28.48
CA VAL A 566 21.49 -8.06 -27.62
C VAL A 566 22.03 -8.33 -26.22
N LEU A 567 21.77 -9.51 -25.64
CA LEU A 567 22.31 -9.88 -24.33
C LEU A 567 23.85 -9.90 -24.31
N THR A 568 24.51 -10.30 -25.39
CA THR A 568 25.97 -10.24 -25.52
C THR A 568 26.46 -8.79 -25.50
N LYS A 569 25.77 -7.87 -26.18
CA LYS A 569 26.07 -6.42 -26.09
C LYS A 569 25.88 -5.90 -24.66
N VAL A 570 24.81 -6.31 -23.98
CA VAL A 570 24.57 -5.97 -22.55
C VAL A 570 25.70 -6.51 -21.67
N ALA A 571 26.15 -7.74 -21.90
CA ALA A 571 27.23 -8.35 -21.13
C ALA A 571 28.55 -7.60 -21.31
N HIS A 572 28.92 -7.24 -22.56
CA HIS A 572 30.10 -6.42 -22.83
C HIS A 572 30.02 -5.03 -22.19
N GLN A 573 28.85 -4.39 -22.27
CA GLN A 573 28.60 -3.10 -21.62
C GLN A 573 28.74 -3.19 -20.09
N ASN A 574 28.20 -4.25 -19.48
CA ASN A 574 28.30 -4.48 -18.05
C ASN A 574 29.75 -4.74 -17.62
N ALA A 575 30.49 -5.57 -18.37
CA ALA A 575 31.91 -5.82 -18.11
C ALA A 575 32.74 -4.52 -18.15
N PHE A 576 32.49 -3.66 -19.13
CA PHE A 576 33.14 -2.35 -19.23
C PHE A 576 32.77 -1.42 -18.06
N SER A 577 31.51 -1.43 -17.64
CA SER A 577 31.04 -0.63 -16.49
C SER A 577 31.68 -1.09 -15.17
N ILE A 578 31.78 -2.41 -14.95
CA ILE A 578 32.47 -3.01 -13.80
C ILE A 578 33.96 -2.67 -13.82
N PHE A 579 34.61 -2.69 -14.99
CA PHE A 579 36.00 -2.30 -15.15
C PHE A 579 36.23 -0.85 -14.72
N ILE A 580 35.44 0.11 -15.23
CA ILE A 580 35.55 1.53 -14.84
C ILE A 580 35.32 1.70 -13.34
N TRP A 581 34.31 1.02 -12.78
CA TRP A 581 34.00 1.11 -11.36
C TRP A 581 35.11 0.56 -10.47
N THR A 582 35.75 -0.54 -10.89
CA THR A 582 36.87 -1.16 -10.16
C THR A 582 38.15 -0.34 -10.27
N CYS A 583 38.41 0.29 -11.43
CA CYS A 583 39.61 1.11 -11.65
C CYS A 583 39.50 2.52 -11.06
N ALA A 584 38.29 3.08 -10.92
CA ALA A 584 38.06 4.44 -10.44
C ALA A 584 38.80 4.80 -9.14
N PRO A 585 38.78 3.98 -8.07
CA PRO A 585 39.44 4.33 -6.80
C PRO A 585 40.95 4.41 -6.94
N TYR A 586 41.54 3.50 -7.71
CA TYR A 586 42.98 3.49 -7.96
C TYR A 586 43.41 4.71 -8.76
N LEU A 587 42.62 5.10 -9.78
CA LEU A 587 42.89 6.29 -10.58
C LEU A 587 42.76 7.58 -9.76
N VAL A 588 41.71 7.71 -8.94
CA VAL A 588 41.49 8.87 -8.06
C VAL A 588 42.60 8.97 -7.02
N THR A 589 42.97 7.85 -6.40
CA THR A 589 44.06 7.79 -5.41
C THR A 589 45.40 8.13 -6.04
N LEU A 590 45.70 7.58 -7.21
CA LEU A 590 46.92 7.86 -7.96
C LEU A 590 47.02 9.34 -8.35
N ALA A 591 45.95 9.92 -8.90
CA ALA A 591 45.91 11.32 -9.27
C ALA A 591 46.14 12.24 -8.06
N THR A 592 45.52 11.91 -6.92
CA THR A 592 45.65 12.71 -5.69
C THR A 592 47.04 12.62 -5.08
N PHE A 593 47.60 11.41 -4.93
CA PHE A 593 48.93 11.25 -4.34
C PHE A 593 50.05 11.72 -5.27
N ALA A 594 49.92 11.50 -6.58
CA ALA A 594 50.90 12.01 -7.54
C ALA A 594 50.91 13.55 -7.54
N THR A 595 49.74 14.20 -7.53
CA THR A 595 49.69 15.66 -7.44
C THR A 595 50.20 16.17 -6.10
N TYR A 596 49.92 15.49 -4.99
CA TYR A 596 50.45 15.85 -3.67
C TYR A 596 51.99 15.87 -3.66
N VAL A 597 52.62 14.78 -4.11
CA VAL A 597 54.09 14.63 -4.13
C VAL A 597 54.76 15.54 -5.16
N LEU A 598 54.11 15.80 -6.31
CA LEU A 598 54.69 16.64 -7.37
C LEU A 598 54.48 18.15 -7.14
N SER A 599 53.46 18.55 -6.37
CA SER A 599 53.12 19.97 -6.19
C SER A 599 53.98 20.70 -5.17
N ASP A 600 54.47 20.00 -4.15
CA ASP A 600 55.25 20.58 -3.06
C ASP A 600 56.46 19.67 -2.74
N PRO A 601 57.71 20.13 -2.95
CA PRO A 601 58.92 19.36 -2.65
C PRO A 601 59.07 18.96 -1.17
N GLU A 602 58.42 19.68 -0.25
CA GLU A 602 58.45 19.37 1.19
C GLU A 602 57.30 18.47 1.64
N ALA A 603 56.30 18.23 0.77
CA ALA A 603 55.14 17.40 1.08
C ALA A 603 55.53 15.91 1.15
N ARG A 604 55.70 15.41 2.38
CA ARG A 604 55.90 13.97 2.63
C ARG A 604 54.56 13.27 2.82
N LEU A 605 54.32 12.26 1.99
CA LEU A 605 53.16 11.36 2.12
C LEU A 605 53.41 10.38 3.27
N ASP A 606 52.88 10.71 4.45
CA ASP A 606 52.96 9.87 5.64
C ASP A 606 51.83 8.82 5.68
N ALA A 607 52.04 7.73 6.42
CA ALA A 607 51.09 6.63 6.55
C ALA A 607 49.71 7.12 7.01
N LYS A 608 49.65 8.05 7.97
CA LYS A 608 48.40 8.68 8.42
C LYS A 608 47.64 9.30 7.24
N LYS A 609 48.30 10.16 6.47
CA LYS A 609 47.68 10.85 5.32
C LYS A 609 47.23 9.85 4.27
N ALA A 610 48.04 8.85 3.95
CA ALA A 610 47.72 7.85 2.94
C ALA A 610 46.50 7.00 3.31
N PHE A 611 46.47 6.39 4.51
CA PHE A 611 45.39 5.48 4.92
C PHE A 611 44.07 6.20 5.22
N VAL A 612 44.13 7.41 5.80
CA VAL A 612 42.92 8.23 6.04
C VAL A 612 42.30 8.64 4.71
N THR A 613 43.11 9.14 3.76
CA THR A 613 42.65 9.51 2.42
C THR A 613 42.04 8.34 1.67
N LEU A 614 42.70 7.17 1.68
CA LEU A 614 42.19 5.95 1.04
C LEU A 614 40.83 5.53 1.62
N SER A 615 40.68 5.62 2.94
CA SER A 615 39.42 5.30 3.62
C SER A 615 38.30 6.28 3.24
N LEU A 616 38.61 7.58 3.17
CA LEU A 616 37.66 8.62 2.75
C LEU A 616 37.23 8.46 1.29
N PHE A 617 38.14 8.09 0.38
CA PHE A 617 37.78 7.79 -1.01
C PHE A 617 36.88 6.55 -1.14
N ASN A 618 37.14 5.49 -0.38
CA ASN A 618 36.29 4.30 -0.37
C ASN A 618 34.86 4.60 0.11
N ILE A 619 34.72 5.46 1.12
CA ILE A 619 33.41 5.94 1.60
C ILE A 619 32.67 6.72 0.50
N LEU A 620 33.39 7.59 -0.23
CA LEU A 620 32.81 8.45 -1.26
C LEU A 620 32.38 7.70 -2.53
N GLN A 621 33.02 6.58 -2.84
CA GLN A 621 32.74 5.79 -4.05
C GLN A 621 31.36 5.13 -4.02
N PHE A 622 30.93 4.59 -2.88
CA PHE A 622 29.67 3.85 -2.77
C PHE A 622 28.47 4.74 -3.13
N PRO A 623 28.27 5.93 -2.54
CA PRO A 623 27.18 6.86 -2.90
C PRO A 623 27.09 7.17 -4.39
N ILE A 624 28.24 7.43 -5.03
CA ILE A 624 28.30 7.86 -6.43
C ILE A 624 27.86 6.75 -7.39
N ALA A 625 28.16 5.50 -7.04
CA ALA A 625 27.78 4.34 -7.85
C ALA A 625 26.25 4.15 -7.93
N PHE A 626 25.51 4.53 -6.87
CA PHE A 626 24.06 4.33 -6.78
C PHE A 626 23.22 5.51 -7.27
N VAL A 627 23.83 6.67 -7.59
CA VAL A 627 23.11 7.84 -8.13
C VAL A 627 22.25 7.51 -9.36
N PRO A 628 22.74 6.77 -10.39
CA PRO A 628 21.92 6.45 -11.56
C PRO A 628 20.70 5.59 -11.23
N GLU A 629 20.86 4.65 -10.30
CA GLU A 629 19.78 3.77 -9.84
C GLU A 629 18.72 4.56 -9.07
N MET A 630 19.15 5.47 -8.18
CA MET A 630 18.26 6.36 -7.44
C MET A 630 17.43 7.27 -8.36
N ILE A 631 18.05 7.86 -9.39
CA ILE A 631 17.34 8.68 -10.39
C ILE A 631 16.30 7.84 -11.13
N SER A 632 16.66 6.62 -11.53
CA SER A 632 15.76 5.69 -12.22
C SER A 632 14.54 5.33 -11.37
N PHE A 633 14.74 4.91 -10.12
CA PHE A 633 13.64 4.55 -9.22
C PHE A 633 12.74 5.74 -8.89
N THR A 634 13.31 6.91 -8.65
CA THR A 634 12.55 8.14 -8.37
C THR A 634 11.71 8.55 -9.59
N ALA A 635 12.27 8.48 -10.79
CA ALA A 635 11.54 8.78 -12.02
C ALA A 635 10.38 7.79 -12.24
N GLN A 636 10.62 6.49 -12.07
CA GLN A 636 9.59 5.46 -12.19
C GLN A 636 8.47 5.64 -11.17
N ALA A 637 8.81 5.89 -9.91
CA ALA A 637 7.84 6.12 -8.85
C ALA A 637 7.02 7.40 -9.08
N SER A 638 7.63 8.48 -9.59
CA SER A 638 6.91 9.71 -9.95
C SER A 638 5.85 9.46 -11.04
N VAL A 639 6.17 8.66 -12.05
CA VAL A 639 5.19 8.24 -13.07
C VAL A 639 4.10 7.38 -12.46
N SER A 640 4.43 6.42 -11.61
CA SER A 640 3.47 5.54 -10.93
C SER A 640 2.52 6.32 -10.01
N ILE A 641 3.03 7.27 -9.21
CA ILE A 641 2.22 8.16 -8.38
C ILE A 641 1.25 8.97 -9.24
N LYS A 642 1.70 9.53 -10.36
CA LYS A 642 0.84 10.28 -11.28
C LYS A 642 -0.26 9.41 -11.89
N ARG A 643 0.04 8.16 -12.25
CA ARG A 643 -0.94 7.21 -12.80
C ARG A 643 -1.99 6.81 -11.76
N ILE A 644 -1.58 6.51 -10.54
CA ILE A 644 -2.50 6.24 -9.43
C ILE A 644 -3.35 7.48 -9.14
N GLU A 645 -2.75 8.68 -9.12
CA GLU A 645 -3.47 9.93 -8.92
C GLU A 645 -4.53 10.17 -10.01
N GLN A 646 -4.20 9.96 -11.28
CA GLN A 646 -5.14 10.08 -12.40
C GLN A 646 -6.27 9.06 -12.29
N PHE A 647 -5.97 7.82 -11.90
CA PHE A 647 -6.97 6.78 -11.68
C PHE A 647 -7.94 7.13 -10.54
N LEU A 648 -7.42 7.62 -9.41
CA LEU A 648 -8.24 8.05 -8.26
C LEU A 648 -9.14 9.25 -8.59
N LYS A 649 -8.78 10.05 -9.60
CA LYS A 649 -9.58 11.20 -10.09
C LYS A 649 -10.69 10.82 -11.09
N LEU A 650 -10.74 9.56 -11.55
CA LEU A 650 -11.80 9.11 -12.45
C LEU A 650 -13.19 9.24 -11.79
N GLY A 651 -14.23 9.43 -12.62
CA GLY A 651 -15.60 9.58 -12.16
C GLY A 651 -16.10 8.35 -11.40
N GLU A 652 -16.87 8.59 -10.34
CA GLU A 652 -17.55 7.53 -9.57
C GLU A 652 -19.04 7.49 -9.92
N ILE A 653 -19.66 6.32 -9.78
CA ILE A 653 -21.11 6.15 -9.84
C ILE A 653 -21.73 6.84 -8.61
N ASP A 654 -22.78 7.62 -8.82
CA ASP A 654 -23.54 8.20 -7.71
C ASP A 654 -24.51 7.13 -7.15
N PRO A 655 -24.37 6.72 -5.88
CA PRO A 655 -25.24 5.72 -5.28
C PRO A 655 -26.72 6.17 -5.21
N ASN A 656 -27.00 7.47 -5.33
CA ASN A 656 -28.36 8.02 -5.27
C ASN A 656 -29.06 8.04 -6.64
N ILE A 657 -28.48 7.45 -7.69
CA ILE A 657 -29.11 7.36 -9.02
C ILE A 657 -30.43 6.59 -8.96
N VAL A 658 -30.45 5.50 -8.18
CA VAL A 658 -31.64 4.68 -7.92
C VAL A 658 -31.95 4.74 -6.44
N THR A 659 -33.15 5.20 -6.09
CA THR A 659 -33.59 5.24 -4.70
C THR A 659 -33.97 3.83 -4.26
N ARG A 660 -33.22 3.25 -3.32
CA ARG A 660 -33.56 1.95 -2.70
C ARG A 660 -34.35 2.19 -1.43
N THR A 661 -35.64 1.84 -1.44
CA THR A 661 -36.57 2.10 -0.33
C THR A 661 -37.29 0.82 0.05
N SER A 662 -37.55 0.60 1.34
CA SER A 662 -38.41 -0.50 1.81
C SER A 662 -39.90 -0.20 1.67
N ILE A 663 -40.25 1.08 1.55
CA ILE A 663 -41.60 1.62 1.51
C ILE A 663 -41.83 2.22 0.11
N SER A 664 -42.34 1.39 -0.79
CA SER A 664 -42.77 1.77 -2.14
C SER A 664 -44.01 0.94 -2.49
N ASP A 665 -44.95 1.56 -3.18
CA ASP A 665 -46.19 0.91 -3.67
C ASP A 665 -45.89 -0.11 -4.77
N SER A 666 -44.78 0.08 -5.49
CA SER A 666 -44.33 -0.78 -6.59
C SER A 666 -42.94 -1.35 -6.32
N ALA A 667 -42.66 -2.54 -6.87
CA ALA A 667 -41.37 -3.22 -6.76
C ALA A 667 -40.27 -2.48 -7.53
N VAL A 668 -40.58 -2.04 -8.76
CA VAL A 668 -39.71 -1.21 -9.60
C VAL A 668 -40.54 -0.12 -10.23
N ARG A 669 -40.12 1.14 -10.07
CA ARG A 669 -40.79 2.30 -10.67
C ARG A 669 -39.77 3.23 -11.31
N ILE A 670 -39.96 3.51 -12.59
CA ILE A 670 -39.18 4.47 -13.38
C ILE A 670 -40.15 5.45 -14.02
N GLU A 671 -39.98 6.75 -13.75
CA GLU A 671 -40.81 7.80 -14.35
C GLU A 671 -39.95 8.74 -15.19
N ARG A 672 -40.29 8.88 -16.48
CA ARG A 672 -39.58 9.73 -17.45
C ARG A 672 -38.06 9.53 -17.42
N GLY A 673 -37.63 8.29 -17.22
CA GLY A 673 -36.23 7.91 -17.06
C GLY A 673 -35.43 8.14 -18.34
N LEU A 674 -34.38 8.94 -18.26
CA LEU A 674 -33.44 9.16 -19.36
C LEU A 674 -32.03 8.76 -18.90
N PHE A 675 -31.54 7.64 -19.42
CA PHE A 675 -30.30 7.01 -18.99
C PHE A 675 -29.25 6.99 -20.09
N THR A 676 -27.99 7.10 -19.70
CA THR A 676 -26.86 7.05 -20.60
C THR A 676 -25.70 6.28 -19.98
N TRP A 677 -24.90 5.64 -20.83
CA TRP A 677 -23.65 5.00 -20.44
C TRP A 677 -22.50 6.00 -20.28
N ASP A 678 -22.59 7.18 -20.92
CA ASP A 678 -21.52 8.19 -20.96
C ASP A 678 -22.10 9.58 -20.65
N VAL A 679 -21.43 10.32 -19.75
CA VAL A 679 -21.82 11.68 -19.34
C VAL A 679 -21.87 12.66 -20.53
N LYS A 680 -21.12 12.42 -21.60
CA LYS A 680 -21.14 13.21 -22.85
C LYS A 680 -21.79 12.48 -24.02
N GLY A 681 -22.11 11.20 -23.85
CA GLY A 681 -22.73 10.38 -24.88
C GLY A 681 -24.21 10.70 -25.14
N ARG A 682 -24.73 10.16 -26.24
CA ARG A 682 -26.17 10.12 -26.50
C ARG A 682 -26.86 9.21 -25.47
N SER A 683 -28.06 9.57 -25.05
CA SER A 683 -28.86 8.70 -24.18
C SER A 683 -29.19 7.41 -24.90
N THR A 684 -29.05 6.29 -24.21
CA THR A 684 -29.36 4.97 -24.75
C THR A 684 -30.82 4.61 -24.47
N LEU A 685 -31.35 5.08 -23.34
CA LEU A 685 -32.75 4.91 -22.96
C LEU A 685 -33.43 6.27 -22.91
N HIS A 686 -34.60 6.37 -23.55
CA HIS A 686 -35.34 7.61 -23.73
C HIS A 686 -36.74 7.50 -23.13
N SER A 687 -37.04 8.39 -22.17
CA SER A 687 -38.39 8.56 -21.60
C SER A 687 -39.03 7.24 -21.15
N ILE A 688 -38.24 6.40 -20.44
CA ILE A 688 -38.72 5.13 -19.89
C ILE A 688 -39.75 5.42 -18.81
N ASN A 689 -40.94 4.86 -18.96
CA ASN A 689 -41.97 4.80 -17.93
C ASN A 689 -42.27 3.32 -17.68
N LEU A 690 -41.96 2.85 -16.48
CA LEU A 690 -42.09 1.44 -16.10
C LEU A 690 -42.60 1.38 -14.66
N ASP A 691 -43.64 0.60 -14.43
CA ASP A 691 -44.24 0.39 -13.12
C ASP A 691 -44.53 -1.12 -12.97
N ILE A 692 -43.84 -1.78 -12.03
CA ILE A 692 -43.92 -3.23 -11.82
C ILE A 692 -44.37 -3.50 -10.39
N SER A 693 -45.40 -4.32 -10.25
CA SER A 693 -46.01 -4.66 -8.96
C SER A 693 -45.21 -5.74 -8.21
N ASP A 694 -45.48 -5.88 -6.91
CA ASP A 694 -44.86 -6.92 -6.08
C ASP A 694 -45.29 -8.32 -6.53
N GLY A 695 -44.33 -9.24 -6.70
CA GLY A 695 -44.58 -10.65 -7.05
C GLY A 695 -44.81 -10.92 -8.54
N GLU A 696 -44.87 -9.88 -9.37
CA GLU A 696 -45.15 -9.96 -10.80
C GLU A 696 -44.01 -10.59 -11.60
N LEU A 697 -44.34 -11.41 -12.60
CA LEU A 697 -43.43 -11.93 -13.62
C LEU A 697 -43.56 -11.11 -14.92
N VAL A 698 -42.54 -10.29 -15.19
CA VAL A 698 -42.49 -9.39 -16.35
C VAL A 698 -41.51 -9.90 -17.40
N ALA A 699 -41.92 -10.01 -18.66
CA ALA A 699 -41.02 -10.29 -19.77
C ALA A 699 -40.66 -9.01 -20.53
N VAL A 700 -39.37 -8.81 -20.84
CA VAL A 700 -38.88 -7.70 -21.66
C VAL A 700 -38.37 -8.25 -22.99
N VAL A 701 -39.02 -7.86 -24.09
CA VAL A 701 -38.73 -8.34 -25.45
C VAL A 701 -38.42 -7.20 -26.41
N GLY A 702 -37.79 -7.53 -27.55
CA GLY A 702 -37.46 -6.56 -28.59
C GLY A 702 -36.25 -6.97 -29.42
N SER A 703 -36.02 -6.26 -30.52
CA SER A 703 -34.91 -6.53 -31.44
C SER A 703 -33.53 -6.47 -30.77
N VAL A 704 -32.53 -7.12 -31.39
CA VAL A 704 -31.14 -7.05 -30.91
C VAL A 704 -30.68 -5.59 -30.90
N GLY A 705 -30.08 -5.14 -29.79
CA GLY A 705 -29.64 -3.75 -29.64
C GLY A 705 -30.75 -2.75 -29.26
N SER A 706 -31.97 -3.18 -28.94
CA SER A 706 -33.07 -2.28 -28.54
C SER A 706 -32.94 -1.64 -27.15
N GLY A 707 -31.92 -2.01 -26.36
CA GLY A 707 -31.65 -1.45 -25.03
C GLY A 707 -32.11 -2.30 -23.84
N LYS A 708 -32.51 -3.57 -24.05
CA LYS A 708 -33.02 -4.47 -22.99
C LYS A 708 -32.06 -4.64 -21.80
N SER A 709 -30.82 -5.06 -22.04
CA SER A 709 -29.82 -5.19 -20.96
C SER A 709 -29.47 -3.84 -20.34
N SER A 710 -29.53 -2.75 -21.12
CA SER A 710 -29.37 -1.38 -20.57
C SER A 710 -30.52 -1.01 -19.62
N LEU A 711 -31.74 -1.47 -19.85
CA LEU A 711 -32.85 -1.26 -18.90
C LEU A 711 -32.55 -1.94 -17.56
N LEU A 712 -32.04 -3.18 -17.57
CA LEU A 712 -31.63 -3.87 -16.34
C LEU A 712 -30.49 -3.13 -15.63
N SER A 713 -29.48 -2.65 -16.37
CA SER A 713 -28.39 -1.85 -15.80
C SER A 713 -28.86 -0.51 -15.22
N ALA A 714 -29.89 0.12 -15.83
CA ALA A 714 -30.51 1.31 -15.28
C ALA A 714 -31.26 1.04 -13.96
N ILE A 715 -31.93 -0.11 -13.85
CA ILE A 715 -32.59 -0.56 -12.60
C ILE A 715 -31.54 -0.84 -11.50
N LEU A 716 -30.39 -1.43 -11.87
CA LEU A 716 -29.30 -1.69 -10.92
C LEU A 716 -28.62 -0.43 -10.38
N GLY A 717 -28.67 0.67 -11.16
CA GLY A 717 -27.96 1.92 -10.87
C GLY A 717 -26.58 2.01 -11.51
N GLU A 718 -26.28 1.17 -12.49
CA GLU A 718 -24.99 1.13 -13.22
C GLU A 718 -24.94 2.14 -14.40
N MET A 719 -26.06 2.81 -14.71
CA MET A 719 -26.16 3.84 -15.75
C MET A 719 -26.42 5.21 -15.13
N GLU A 720 -25.87 6.27 -15.74
CA GLU A 720 -26.11 7.63 -15.29
C GLU A 720 -27.52 8.10 -15.69
N ARG A 721 -28.31 8.54 -14.70
CA ARG A 721 -29.65 9.12 -14.90
C ARG A 721 -29.53 10.63 -15.11
N ARG A 722 -29.93 11.13 -16.29
CA ARG A 722 -29.98 12.59 -16.55
C ARG A 722 -31.31 13.22 -16.17
N GLN A 723 -32.42 12.49 -16.33
CA GLN A 723 -33.77 12.95 -16.05
C GLN A 723 -34.65 11.80 -15.56
N GLY A 724 -35.77 12.14 -14.95
CA GLY A 724 -36.74 11.18 -14.40
C GLY A 724 -36.41 10.75 -12.98
N THR A 725 -37.12 9.76 -12.45
CA THR A 725 -36.88 9.09 -11.15
C THR A 725 -36.82 7.58 -11.35
N ALA A 726 -36.04 6.90 -10.51
CA ALA A 726 -35.95 5.45 -10.48
C ALA A 726 -35.90 4.97 -9.03
N SER A 727 -36.78 4.03 -8.69
CA SER A 727 -36.86 3.45 -7.35
C SER A 727 -37.06 1.94 -7.42
N VAL A 728 -36.39 1.22 -6.52
CA VAL A 728 -36.46 -0.24 -6.40
C VAL A 728 -36.70 -0.62 -4.95
N LYS A 729 -37.62 -1.56 -4.72
CA LYS A 729 -38.01 -2.05 -3.40
C LYS A 729 -37.20 -3.28 -3.00
N GLY A 730 -36.50 -3.20 -1.86
CA GLY A 730 -35.79 -4.33 -1.28
C GLY A 730 -34.47 -4.70 -1.96
N SER A 731 -34.09 -5.97 -1.82
CA SER A 731 -32.83 -6.53 -2.35
C SER A 731 -32.98 -7.02 -3.79
N VAL A 732 -31.91 -6.91 -4.58
CA VAL A 732 -31.91 -7.27 -6.01
C VAL A 732 -30.93 -8.42 -6.27
N ALA A 733 -31.36 -9.46 -6.97
CA ALA A 733 -30.52 -10.49 -7.55
C ALA A 733 -30.43 -10.30 -9.07
N TYR A 734 -29.20 -10.34 -9.60
CA TYR A 734 -28.95 -10.15 -11.03
C TYR A 734 -28.24 -11.36 -11.62
N VAL A 735 -28.75 -11.85 -12.75
CA VAL A 735 -28.11 -12.88 -13.58
C VAL A 735 -27.72 -12.23 -14.90
N PRO A 736 -26.42 -11.99 -15.15
CA PRO A 736 -25.95 -11.40 -16.39
C PRO A 736 -26.03 -12.40 -17.55
N GLN A 737 -26.14 -11.88 -18.78
CA GLN A 737 -26.12 -12.67 -20.02
C GLN A 737 -24.86 -13.53 -20.11
N GLN A 738 -23.69 -12.95 -19.80
CA GLN A 738 -22.44 -13.69 -19.64
C GLN A 738 -22.23 -14.07 -18.18
N ALA A 739 -22.39 -15.35 -17.86
CA ALA A 739 -22.20 -15.87 -16.52
C ALA A 739 -20.76 -15.63 -16.00
N TRP A 740 -20.66 -15.02 -14.82
CA TRP A 740 -19.39 -14.78 -14.12
C TRP A 740 -19.21 -15.77 -12.97
N ILE A 741 -18.11 -16.52 -12.97
CA ILE A 741 -17.82 -17.57 -11.97
C ILE A 741 -16.51 -17.23 -11.26
N GLN A 742 -16.53 -17.29 -9.93
CA GLN A 742 -15.37 -17.07 -9.07
C GLN A 742 -14.47 -18.31 -9.06
N ASN A 743 -13.15 -18.08 -8.93
CA ASN A 743 -12.17 -19.15 -8.81
C ASN A 743 -12.24 -19.80 -7.41
N ASP A 744 -13.22 -20.67 -7.21
CA ASP A 744 -13.56 -21.36 -5.96
C ASP A 744 -14.38 -22.62 -6.29
N SER A 745 -14.79 -23.40 -5.29
CA SER A 745 -15.65 -24.57 -5.50
C SER A 745 -17.01 -24.20 -6.10
N VAL A 746 -17.70 -25.18 -6.72
CA VAL A 746 -19.09 -25.00 -7.20
C VAL A 746 -19.99 -24.58 -6.06
N GLN A 747 -19.84 -25.21 -4.90
CA GLN A 747 -20.60 -24.89 -3.70
C GLN A 747 -20.40 -23.43 -3.26
N ASN A 748 -19.15 -22.97 -3.14
CA ASN A 748 -18.86 -21.60 -2.73
C ASN A 748 -19.34 -20.56 -3.75
N ASN A 749 -19.34 -20.90 -5.04
CA ASN A 749 -19.94 -20.06 -6.07
C ASN A 749 -21.45 -19.91 -5.92
N ILE A 750 -22.17 -20.95 -5.48
CA ILE A 750 -23.63 -20.90 -5.27
C ILE A 750 -23.97 -20.22 -3.94
N LEU A 751 -23.25 -20.54 -2.85
CA LEU A 751 -23.47 -19.95 -1.52
C LEU A 751 -23.08 -18.46 -1.49
N PHE A 752 -22.03 -18.08 -2.22
CA PHE A 752 -21.57 -16.70 -2.41
C PHE A 752 -21.42 -15.91 -1.09
N GLY A 753 -20.81 -16.55 -0.08
CA GLY A 753 -20.57 -15.98 1.25
C GLY A 753 -21.70 -16.14 2.26
N GLN A 754 -22.85 -16.71 1.86
CA GLN A 754 -23.93 -17.09 2.77
C GLN A 754 -23.65 -18.45 3.42
N GLN A 755 -24.26 -18.69 4.59
CA GLN A 755 -24.17 -20.00 5.26
C GLN A 755 -24.90 -21.07 4.44
N SER A 756 -24.37 -22.29 4.44
CA SER A 756 -25.03 -23.44 3.81
C SER A 756 -26.23 -23.89 4.63
N GLU A 757 -27.38 -23.95 3.98
CA GLU A 757 -28.59 -24.58 4.52
C GLU A 757 -28.96 -25.77 3.62
N ASP A 758 -28.65 -26.99 4.06
CA ASP A 758 -28.68 -28.20 3.22
C ASP A 758 -30.01 -28.39 2.48
N LYS A 759 -31.14 -28.19 3.16
CA LYS A 759 -32.48 -28.35 2.56
C LYS A 759 -32.71 -27.34 1.44
N ARG A 760 -32.26 -26.11 1.64
CA ARG A 760 -32.41 -25.03 0.66
C ARG A 760 -31.45 -25.20 -0.50
N TYR A 761 -30.21 -25.56 -0.19
CA TYR A 761 -29.16 -25.84 -1.16
C TYR A 761 -29.58 -26.96 -2.11
N GLN A 762 -30.01 -28.11 -1.58
CA GLN A 762 -30.49 -29.23 -2.38
C GLN A 762 -31.69 -28.85 -3.25
N LYS A 763 -32.66 -28.12 -2.68
CA LYS A 763 -33.82 -27.64 -3.44
C LYS A 763 -33.43 -26.71 -4.60
N VAL A 764 -32.40 -25.89 -4.43
CA VAL A 764 -31.86 -25.02 -5.48
C VAL A 764 -31.13 -25.84 -6.56
N LEU A 765 -30.30 -26.81 -6.16
CA LEU A 765 -29.61 -27.70 -7.09
C LEU A 765 -30.60 -28.47 -7.98
N ASP A 766 -31.63 -29.03 -7.36
CA ASP A 766 -32.69 -29.76 -8.07
C ASP A 766 -33.47 -28.82 -8.98
N ALA A 767 -33.90 -27.65 -8.50
CA ALA A 767 -34.64 -26.68 -9.31
C ALA A 767 -33.83 -26.14 -10.50
N CYS A 768 -32.52 -25.99 -10.35
CA CYS A 768 -31.60 -25.55 -11.39
C CYS A 768 -31.06 -26.69 -12.26
N ALA A 769 -31.52 -27.93 -12.07
CA ALA A 769 -31.07 -29.12 -12.80
C ALA A 769 -29.53 -29.27 -12.82
N LEU A 770 -28.86 -28.99 -11.70
CA LEU A 770 -27.41 -29.09 -11.56
C LEU A 770 -26.95 -30.47 -11.07
N THR A 771 -27.84 -31.28 -10.49
CA THR A 771 -27.51 -32.61 -9.94
C THR A 771 -26.76 -33.50 -10.95
N PRO A 772 -27.22 -33.63 -12.22
CA PRO A 772 -26.49 -34.43 -13.21
C PRO A 772 -25.13 -33.86 -13.60
N ASP A 773 -24.96 -32.53 -13.53
CA ASP A 773 -23.65 -31.92 -13.82
C ASP A 773 -22.64 -32.21 -12.71
N LEU A 774 -23.11 -32.21 -11.46
CA LEU A 774 -22.28 -32.47 -10.28
C LEU A 774 -21.80 -33.92 -10.25
N ASP A 775 -22.65 -34.88 -10.66
CA ASP A 775 -22.30 -36.32 -10.69
C ASP A 775 -21.13 -36.62 -11.65
N VAL A 776 -20.95 -35.80 -12.70
CA VAL A 776 -19.87 -35.96 -13.68
C VAL A 776 -18.55 -35.33 -13.20
N LEU A 777 -18.62 -34.39 -12.25
CA LEU A 777 -17.44 -33.71 -11.74
C LEU A 777 -16.69 -34.60 -10.73
N PRO A 778 -15.34 -34.68 -10.80
CA PRO A 778 -14.55 -35.60 -9.99
C PRO A 778 -14.66 -35.36 -8.47
N GLY A 779 -14.99 -34.15 -8.04
CA GLY A 779 -15.23 -33.78 -6.65
C GLY A 779 -16.66 -33.33 -6.36
N GLY A 780 -17.62 -33.59 -7.25
CA GLY A 780 -18.99 -33.09 -7.11
C GLY A 780 -19.05 -31.57 -6.97
N ASP A 781 -19.74 -31.09 -5.94
CA ASP A 781 -19.89 -29.67 -5.60
C ASP A 781 -18.62 -29.03 -4.99
N GLN A 782 -17.70 -29.83 -4.45
CA GLN A 782 -16.40 -29.39 -3.95
C GLN A 782 -15.35 -29.20 -5.06
N THR A 783 -15.69 -29.50 -6.31
CA THR A 783 -14.77 -29.34 -7.44
C THR A 783 -14.39 -27.87 -7.60
N GLU A 784 -13.08 -27.59 -7.59
CA GLU A 784 -12.56 -26.23 -7.85
C GLU A 784 -12.83 -25.82 -9.29
N ILE A 785 -13.61 -24.74 -9.44
CA ILE A 785 -13.88 -24.15 -10.74
C ILE A 785 -12.77 -23.12 -11.01
N GLY A 786 -11.81 -23.48 -11.87
CA GLY A 786 -10.70 -22.59 -12.26
C GLY A 786 -11.15 -21.21 -12.77
N GLU A 787 -10.23 -20.27 -12.99
CA GLU A 787 -10.55 -18.89 -13.40
C GLU A 787 -11.55 -18.81 -14.57
N LYS A 788 -12.64 -18.05 -14.40
CA LYS A 788 -13.78 -17.93 -15.35
C LYS A 788 -14.49 -19.26 -15.69
N GLY A 789 -14.30 -20.27 -14.86
CA GLY A 789 -14.85 -21.60 -15.01
C GLY A 789 -14.43 -22.33 -16.26
N ILE A 790 -13.13 -22.41 -16.53
CA ILE A 790 -12.60 -23.14 -17.70
C ILE A 790 -13.07 -24.61 -17.77
N ASN A 791 -13.43 -25.19 -16.62
CA ASN A 791 -13.91 -26.58 -16.51
C ASN A 791 -15.41 -26.77 -16.82
N LEU A 792 -16.18 -25.69 -17.00
CA LEU A 792 -17.63 -25.75 -17.21
C LEU A 792 -18.04 -25.36 -18.62
N SER A 793 -19.08 -25.99 -19.16
CA SER A 793 -19.72 -25.58 -20.42
C SER A 793 -20.48 -24.25 -20.27
N GLY A 794 -20.87 -23.61 -21.38
CA GLY A 794 -21.64 -22.36 -21.36
C GLY A 794 -22.96 -22.47 -20.58
N GLY A 795 -23.75 -23.51 -20.86
CA GLY A 795 -25.01 -23.79 -20.16
C GLY A 795 -24.83 -24.13 -18.68
N GLN A 796 -23.75 -24.85 -18.32
CA GLN A 796 -23.41 -25.11 -16.91
C GLN A 796 -23.09 -23.82 -16.16
N LYS A 797 -22.31 -22.90 -16.77
CA LYS A 797 -22.02 -21.59 -16.16
C LYS A 797 -23.29 -20.78 -15.93
N GLN A 798 -24.20 -20.74 -16.90
CA GLN A 798 -25.48 -20.05 -16.73
C GLN A 798 -26.30 -20.67 -15.59
N ARG A 799 -26.39 -22.00 -15.50
CA ARG A 799 -27.11 -22.70 -14.41
C ARG A 799 -26.50 -22.41 -13.03
N VAL A 800 -25.17 -22.43 -12.88
CA VAL A 800 -24.51 -22.06 -11.62
C VAL A 800 -24.79 -20.60 -11.26
N SER A 801 -24.74 -19.69 -12.24
CA SER A 801 -25.06 -18.27 -12.02
C SER A 801 -26.51 -18.05 -11.59
N LEU A 802 -27.45 -18.80 -12.19
CA LEU A 802 -28.86 -18.80 -11.82
C LEU A 802 -29.07 -19.37 -10.41
N ALA A 803 -28.44 -20.50 -10.08
CA ALA A 803 -28.52 -21.12 -8.76
C ALA A 803 -28.05 -20.16 -7.66
N ARG A 804 -26.95 -19.43 -7.87
CA ARG A 804 -26.48 -18.37 -6.97
C ARG A 804 -27.54 -17.29 -6.73
N ALA A 805 -28.21 -16.81 -7.78
CA ALA A 805 -29.27 -15.81 -7.64
C ALA A 805 -30.47 -16.37 -6.84
N VAL A 806 -30.91 -17.60 -7.13
CA VAL A 806 -32.03 -18.25 -6.41
C VAL A 806 -31.68 -18.48 -4.94
N TYR A 807 -30.45 -18.89 -4.65
CA TYR A 807 -29.96 -19.08 -3.28
C TYR A 807 -29.83 -17.77 -2.50
N ALA A 808 -29.65 -16.62 -3.16
CA ALA A 808 -29.58 -15.33 -2.47
C ALA A 808 -30.89 -14.87 -1.79
N ASN A 809 -32.06 -15.40 -2.21
CA ASN A 809 -33.40 -15.02 -1.72
C ASN A 809 -33.78 -13.53 -1.85
N ALA A 810 -33.39 -12.86 -2.94
CA ALA A 810 -33.67 -11.44 -3.12
C ALA A 810 -35.18 -11.13 -3.24
N ASP A 811 -35.55 -9.84 -3.21
CA ASP A 811 -36.93 -9.39 -3.39
C ASP A 811 -37.27 -9.20 -4.88
N VAL A 812 -36.31 -8.69 -5.64
CA VAL A 812 -36.39 -8.46 -7.09
C VAL A 812 -35.33 -9.29 -7.82
N TYR A 813 -35.74 -10.00 -8.87
CA TYR A 813 -34.87 -10.81 -9.72
C TYR A 813 -34.78 -10.22 -11.13
N LEU A 814 -33.57 -9.93 -11.58
CA LEU A 814 -33.26 -9.42 -12.91
C LEU A 814 -32.52 -10.49 -13.70
N PHE A 815 -33.16 -11.02 -14.74
CA PHE A 815 -32.63 -12.08 -15.58
C PHE A 815 -32.32 -11.52 -16.97
N ASP A 816 -31.03 -11.46 -17.33
CA ASP A 816 -30.58 -11.04 -18.65
C ASP A 816 -30.32 -12.29 -19.51
N ASP A 817 -31.35 -12.79 -20.18
CA ASP A 817 -31.30 -13.93 -21.10
C ASP A 817 -30.63 -15.21 -20.52
N PRO A 818 -31.07 -15.71 -19.34
CA PRO A 818 -30.40 -16.82 -18.65
C PRO A 818 -30.68 -18.20 -19.26
N LEU A 819 -31.53 -18.29 -20.30
CA LEU A 819 -31.97 -19.54 -20.91
C LEU A 819 -31.40 -19.75 -22.33
N SER A 820 -30.61 -18.83 -22.87
CA SER A 820 -30.15 -18.89 -24.25
C SER A 820 -28.99 -19.85 -24.50
N ALA A 821 -28.18 -20.17 -23.49
CA ALA A 821 -27.04 -21.09 -23.63
C ALA A 821 -27.33 -22.52 -23.12
N VAL A 822 -28.60 -22.83 -22.80
CA VAL A 822 -29.03 -24.14 -22.31
C VAL A 822 -29.96 -24.81 -23.32
N ASP A 823 -29.91 -26.14 -23.37
CA ASP A 823 -30.77 -26.94 -24.25
C ASP A 823 -32.25 -26.68 -23.94
N SER A 824 -33.11 -26.80 -24.96
CA SER A 824 -34.56 -26.51 -24.87
C SER A 824 -35.25 -27.26 -23.71
N HIS A 825 -34.92 -28.54 -23.51
CA HIS A 825 -35.45 -29.36 -22.41
C HIS A 825 -35.03 -28.85 -21.02
N VAL A 826 -33.76 -28.46 -20.87
CA VAL A 826 -33.23 -27.88 -19.62
C VAL A 826 -33.84 -26.51 -19.39
N GLY A 827 -33.94 -25.67 -20.42
CA GLY A 827 -34.57 -24.35 -20.37
C GLY A 827 -36.02 -24.42 -19.86
N LYS A 828 -36.79 -25.40 -20.35
CA LYS A 828 -38.15 -25.69 -19.87
C LYS A 828 -38.20 -26.10 -18.40
N HIS A 829 -37.28 -26.95 -17.96
CA HIS A 829 -37.16 -27.33 -16.56
C HIS A 829 -36.89 -26.10 -15.67
N LEU A 830 -35.90 -25.27 -16.07
CA LEU A 830 -35.54 -24.05 -15.36
C LEU A 830 -36.70 -23.04 -15.30
N PHE A 831 -37.38 -22.81 -16.42
CA PHE A 831 -38.52 -21.90 -16.45
C PHE A 831 -39.64 -22.37 -15.50
N ARG A 832 -40.02 -23.66 -15.56
CA ARG A 832 -41.08 -24.22 -14.70
C ARG A 832 -40.70 -24.24 -13.22
N LYS A 833 -39.49 -24.68 -12.88
CA LYS A 833 -39.09 -24.89 -11.47
C LYS A 833 -38.52 -23.65 -10.81
N VAL A 834 -38.02 -22.67 -11.56
CA VAL A 834 -37.40 -21.45 -11.00
C VAL A 834 -38.25 -20.22 -11.27
N VAL A 835 -38.50 -19.90 -12.54
CA VAL A 835 -38.98 -18.58 -12.98
C VAL A 835 -40.50 -18.44 -12.90
N SER A 836 -41.25 -19.47 -13.30
CA SER A 836 -42.72 -19.43 -13.45
C SER A 836 -43.47 -19.28 -12.12
N ASP A 837 -44.79 -19.12 -12.21
CA ASP A 837 -45.77 -19.14 -11.11
C ASP A 837 -45.70 -20.41 -10.24
N LYS A 838 -45.25 -21.53 -10.79
CA LYS A 838 -45.05 -22.82 -10.10
C LYS A 838 -43.63 -22.98 -9.54
N GLY A 839 -42.75 -22.02 -9.81
CA GLY A 839 -41.35 -22.08 -9.45
C GLY A 839 -41.04 -21.71 -8.00
N VAL A 840 -39.77 -21.86 -7.63
CA VAL A 840 -39.25 -21.46 -6.30
C VAL A 840 -39.42 -19.96 -6.06
N LEU A 841 -39.41 -19.14 -7.12
CA LEU A 841 -39.49 -17.67 -7.03
C LEU A 841 -40.92 -17.11 -7.17
N LYS A 842 -41.97 -17.94 -7.03
CA LYS A 842 -43.36 -17.56 -7.31
C LYS A 842 -43.91 -16.31 -6.60
N HIS A 843 -43.37 -15.97 -5.44
CA HIS A 843 -43.80 -14.83 -4.64
C HIS A 843 -42.84 -13.62 -4.74
N LYS A 844 -41.84 -13.69 -5.63
CA LYS A 844 -40.82 -12.66 -5.81
C LYS A 844 -41.06 -11.93 -7.13
N THR A 845 -40.68 -10.66 -7.20
CA THR A 845 -40.77 -9.89 -8.45
C THR A 845 -39.67 -10.36 -9.40
N ARG A 846 -40.02 -10.67 -10.64
CA ARG A 846 -39.09 -11.26 -11.63
C ARG A 846 -39.19 -10.51 -12.95
N ILE A 847 -38.06 -10.02 -13.44
CA ILE A 847 -37.95 -9.37 -14.74
C ILE A 847 -37.07 -10.26 -15.62
N LEU A 848 -37.67 -10.85 -16.64
CA LEU A 848 -37.02 -11.74 -17.59
C LEU A 848 -36.83 -11.03 -18.93
N VAL A 849 -35.60 -10.64 -19.23
CA VAL A 849 -35.19 -10.31 -20.61
C VAL A 849 -34.95 -11.62 -21.33
N THR A 850 -35.64 -11.85 -22.44
CA THR A 850 -35.51 -13.09 -23.21
C THR A 850 -35.71 -12.84 -24.70
N HIS A 851 -34.97 -13.59 -25.52
CA HIS A 851 -35.22 -13.70 -26.95
C HIS A 851 -36.19 -14.84 -27.30
N ALA A 852 -36.36 -15.80 -26.37
CA ALA A 852 -37.28 -16.92 -26.52
C ALA A 852 -38.73 -16.46 -26.33
N VAL A 853 -39.43 -16.27 -27.45
CA VAL A 853 -40.82 -15.79 -27.52
C VAL A 853 -41.85 -16.78 -26.99
N HIS A 854 -41.52 -18.07 -26.90
CA HIS A 854 -42.45 -19.10 -26.43
C HIS A 854 -42.80 -18.99 -24.94
N TRP A 855 -42.04 -18.24 -24.14
CA TRP A 855 -42.36 -18.02 -22.72
C TRP A 855 -43.40 -16.92 -22.49
N LEU A 856 -43.70 -16.10 -23.50
CA LEU A 856 -44.51 -14.88 -23.36
C LEU A 856 -45.97 -15.12 -22.94
N PRO A 857 -46.66 -16.20 -23.36
CA PRO A 857 -48.02 -16.47 -22.87
C PRO A 857 -48.07 -16.83 -21.38
N LEU A 858 -46.93 -17.15 -20.76
CA LEU A 858 -46.83 -17.64 -19.39
C LEU A 858 -46.38 -16.55 -18.39
N VAL A 859 -46.24 -15.30 -18.83
CA VAL A 859 -45.87 -14.16 -17.98
C VAL A 859 -47.07 -13.26 -17.70
N ASP A 860 -47.02 -12.49 -16.62
CA ASP A 860 -48.11 -11.61 -16.22
C ASP A 860 -48.19 -10.38 -17.13
N THR A 861 -47.03 -9.76 -17.40
CA THR A 861 -46.90 -8.54 -18.21
C THR A 861 -45.73 -8.65 -19.18
N ILE A 862 -45.93 -8.16 -20.40
CA ILE A 862 -44.91 -8.08 -21.46
C ILE A 862 -44.59 -6.60 -21.70
N VAL A 863 -43.32 -6.28 -21.83
CA VAL A 863 -42.80 -4.94 -22.17
C VAL A 863 -42.02 -5.03 -23.47
N LEU A 864 -42.52 -4.38 -24.52
CA LEU A 864 -41.84 -4.33 -25.81
C LEU A 864 -40.92 -3.10 -25.90
N MET A 865 -39.63 -3.35 -26.10
CA MET A 865 -38.61 -2.31 -26.28
C MET A 865 -38.14 -2.20 -27.73
N GLN A 866 -38.14 -0.97 -28.25
CA GLN A 866 -37.59 -0.64 -29.57
C GLN A 866 -36.81 0.67 -29.49
N GLU A 867 -35.61 0.71 -30.06
CA GLU A 867 -34.73 1.91 -30.10
C GLU A 867 -34.59 2.64 -28.75
N GLY A 868 -34.47 1.90 -27.65
CA GLY A 868 -34.29 2.48 -26.32
C GLY A 868 -35.55 3.11 -25.71
N ARG A 869 -36.74 2.79 -26.23
CA ARG A 869 -38.05 3.23 -25.70
C ARG A 869 -38.95 2.03 -25.43
N ILE A 870 -39.86 2.19 -24.47
CA ILE A 870 -40.97 1.25 -24.27
C ILE A 870 -42.08 1.68 -25.24
N ILE A 871 -42.45 0.77 -26.15
CA ILE A 871 -43.49 1.03 -27.17
C ILE A 871 -44.86 0.60 -26.64
N GLU A 872 -44.92 -0.59 -26.05
CA GLU A 872 -46.16 -1.20 -25.59
C GLU A 872 -45.91 -2.03 -24.33
N SER A 873 -46.88 -2.07 -23.42
CA SER A 873 -46.84 -2.84 -22.18
C SER A 873 -48.23 -3.32 -21.78
N GLY A 874 -48.37 -4.59 -21.41
CA GLY A 874 -49.65 -5.18 -21.01
C GLY A 874 -49.59 -6.71 -20.94
N SER A 875 -50.72 -7.36 -20.66
CA SER A 875 -50.79 -8.83 -20.66
C SER A 875 -50.79 -9.39 -22.09
N TYR A 876 -50.37 -10.65 -22.26
CA TYR A 876 -50.30 -11.30 -23.57
C TYR A 876 -51.63 -11.21 -24.34
N LEU A 877 -52.75 -11.53 -23.69
CA LEU A 877 -54.09 -11.48 -24.31
C LEU A 877 -54.51 -10.05 -24.70
N GLN A 878 -54.11 -9.03 -23.92
CA GLN A 878 -54.42 -7.64 -24.25
C GLN A 878 -53.64 -7.18 -25.49
N LEU A 879 -52.35 -7.49 -25.54
CA LEU A 879 -51.47 -7.08 -26.63
C LEU A 879 -51.73 -7.85 -27.93
N MET A 880 -52.18 -9.11 -27.83
CA MET A 880 -52.56 -9.93 -28.98
C MET A 880 -53.99 -9.69 -29.49
N SER A 881 -54.81 -8.88 -28.79
CA SER A 881 -56.18 -8.57 -29.24
C SER A 881 -56.25 -7.59 -30.41
N ARG A 882 -55.10 -6.99 -30.79
CA ARG A 882 -54.97 -6.00 -31.86
C ARG A 882 -53.75 -6.35 -32.71
N ASP A 883 -53.76 -5.94 -33.98
CA ASP A 883 -52.57 -5.95 -34.83
C ASP A 883 -51.62 -4.82 -34.43
N GLY A 884 -51.02 -4.98 -33.24
CA GLY A 884 -50.12 -4.03 -32.62
C GLY A 884 -48.64 -4.33 -32.87
N PRO A 885 -47.73 -3.44 -32.43
CA PRO A 885 -46.28 -3.62 -32.55
C PRO A 885 -45.76 -4.98 -32.03
N LEU A 886 -46.35 -5.53 -30.96
CA LEU A 886 -45.97 -6.85 -30.46
C LEU A 886 -46.31 -7.97 -31.46
N ALA A 887 -47.51 -7.97 -32.05
CA ALA A 887 -47.93 -9.00 -33.00
C ALA A 887 -47.03 -9.01 -34.24
N GLN A 888 -46.68 -7.83 -34.75
CA GLN A 888 -45.74 -7.66 -35.86
C GLN A 888 -44.32 -8.15 -35.52
N TYR A 889 -43.85 -7.87 -34.30
CA TYR A 889 -42.57 -8.37 -33.81
C TYR A 889 -42.57 -9.90 -33.71
N LEU A 890 -43.62 -10.51 -33.17
CA LEU A 890 -43.74 -11.96 -33.06
C LEU A 890 -43.79 -12.63 -34.43
N HIS A 891 -44.55 -12.07 -35.37
CA HIS A 891 -44.60 -12.56 -36.75
C HIS A 891 -43.22 -12.52 -37.41
N ALA A 892 -42.48 -11.42 -37.26
CA ALA A 892 -41.14 -11.26 -37.80
C ALA A 892 -40.11 -12.23 -37.18
N VAL A 893 -40.18 -12.49 -35.87
CA VAL A 893 -39.26 -13.41 -35.18
C VAL A 893 -39.58 -14.86 -35.52
N LEU A 894 -40.86 -15.24 -35.50
CA LEU A 894 -41.28 -16.62 -35.78
C LEU A 894 -41.00 -17.00 -37.25
N SER A 895 -41.29 -16.11 -38.20
CA SER A 895 -40.98 -16.33 -39.62
C SER A 895 -39.48 -16.39 -39.94
N SER A 896 -38.62 -15.77 -39.12
CA SER A 896 -37.16 -15.80 -39.32
C SER A 896 -36.47 -17.07 -38.80
N ASP A 897 -37.10 -17.78 -37.86
CA ASP A 897 -36.52 -18.96 -37.21
C ASP A 897 -36.86 -20.28 -37.92
N ASP A 898 -37.78 -20.27 -38.90
CA ASP A 898 -38.24 -21.45 -39.64
C ASP A 898 -37.17 -22.09 -40.56
N THR A 899 -35.97 -21.50 -40.71
CA THR A 899 -34.99 -21.99 -41.69
C THR A 899 -33.97 -23.02 -41.21
N ASP A 900 -33.73 -23.27 -39.89
CA ASP A 900 -32.62 -24.19 -39.50
C ASP A 900 -32.75 -25.02 -38.19
N ASN A 901 -33.72 -24.82 -37.27
CA ASN A 901 -33.64 -25.40 -35.91
C ASN A 901 -34.72 -26.44 -35.50
N ASP A 902 -35.57 -26.87 -36.42
CA ASP A 902 -36.83 -27.58 -36.08
C ASP A 902 -36.68 -29.02 -35.53
N THR A 903 -35.46 -29.56 -35.48
CA THR A 903 -35.18 -30.95 -35.04
C THR A 903 -34.65 -31.11 -33.61
N GLU A 904 -34.22 -30.02 -32.94
CA GLU A 904 -33.59 -30.09 -31.59
C GLU A 904 -34.50 -29.60 -30.43
N ASP A 905 -35.70 -29.09 -30.73
CA ASP A 905 -36.59 -28.53 -29.72
C ASP A 905 -37.53 -29.58 -29.05
N ASP A 906 -37.75 -29.45 -27.74
CA ASP A 906 -38.72 -30.25 -26.97
C ASP A 906 -40.14 -30.14 -27.57
N PRO A 907 -40.88 -31.26 -27.70
CA PRO A 907 -42.17 -31.28 -28.41
C PRO A 907 -43.22 -30.33 -27.84
N GLU A 908 -43.21 -30.06 -26.53
CA GLU A 908 -44.15 -29.15 -25.89
C GLU A 908 -43.82 -27.67 -26.18
N VAL A 909 -42.51 -27.35 -26.33
CA VAL A 909 -42.06 -26.00 -26.72
C VAL A 909 -42.43 -25.73 -28.18
N ARG A 910 -42.30 -26.74 -29.04
CA ARG A 910 -42.72 -26.68 -30.44
C ARG A 910 -44.23 -26.49 -30.59
N GLU A 911 -45.02 -27.18 -29.78
CA GLU A 911 -46.48 -27.02 -29.75
C GLU A 911 -46.89 -25.61 -29.28
N LEU A 912 -46.24 -25.07 -28.24
CA LEU A 912 -46.46 -23.69 -27.80
C LEU A 912 -46.12 -22.68 -28.90
N ARG A 913 -44.98 -22.88 -29.57
CA ARG A 913 -44.52 -22.00 -30.65
C ARG A 913 -45.50 -22.00 -31.82
N LYS A 914 -45.99 -23.18 -32.20
CA LYS A 914 -47.02 -23.33 -33.24
C LYS A 914 -48.33 -22.65 -32.83
N SER A 915 -48.78 -22.85 -31.59
CA SER A 915 -49.98 -22.17 -31.07
C SER A 915 -49.85 -20.65 -31.09
N ILE A 916 -48.65 -20.10 -30.82
CA ILE A 916 -48.40 -18.65 -30.91
C ILE A 916 -48.45 -18.21 -32.36
N MET A 917 -47.86 -18.97 -33.29
CA MET A 917 -47.87 -18.64 -34.71
C MET A 917 -49.29 -18.62 -35.28
N ASP A 918 -50.10 -19.65 -34.99
CA ASP A 918 -51.50 -19.72 -35.39
C ASP A 918 -52.30 -18.53 -34.83
N HIS A 919 -52.01 -18.13 -33.57
CA HIS A 919 -52.67 -16.98 -32.95
C HIS A 919 -52.24 -15.66 -33.59
N VAL A 920 -50.95 -15.47 -33.87
CA VAL A 920 -50.41 -14.28 -34.54
C VAL A 920 -50.98 -14.17 -35.95
N GLU A 921 -50.97 -15.24 -36.74
CA GLU A 921 -51.56 -15.27 -38.09
C GLU A 921 -53.05 -14.97 -38.09
N SER A 922 -53.80 -15.45 -37.08
CA SER A 922 -55.23 -15.12 -36.95
C SER A 922 -55.50 -13.63 -36.72
N VAL A 923 -54.57 -12.93 -36.06
CA VAL A 923 -54.68 -11.50 -35.74
C VAL A 923 -54.20 -10.66 -36.92
N THR A 924 -53.08 -11.02 -37.56
CA THR A 924 -52.53 -10.27 -38.71
C THR A 924 -53.33 -10.46 -40.00
N SER A 925 -53.92 -11.64 -40.23
CA SER A 925 -54.74 -11.90 -41.43
C SER A 925 -56.08 -11.16 -41.45
N THR A 926 -56.62 -10.78 -40.27
CA THR A 926 -57.86 -9.98 -40.21
C THR A 926 -57.68 -8.51 -40.62
N SER A 927 -56.45 -8.00 -40.68
CA SER A 927 -56.13 -6.63 -41.12
C SER A 927 -55.98 -6.47 -42.64
N GLU A 928 -55.82 -7.55 -43.42
CA GLU A 928 -55.62 -7.47 -44.89
C GLU A 928 -56.92 -7.22 -45.69
N GLY A 929 -58.06 -7.04 -45.02
CA GLY A 929 -59.36 -6.81 -45.65
C GLY A 929 -59.63 -5.39 -46.16
N GLY A 930 -58.66 -4.47 -46.17
CA GLY A 930 -58.95 -3.09 -46.57
C GLY A 930 -57.76 -2.18 -46.80
N THR A 931 -57.02 -2.39 -47.89
CA THR A 931 -56.64 -1.35 -48.87
C THR A 931 -55.74 -1.98 -49.93
N SER A 932 -56.25 -2.09 -51.16
CA SER A 932 -55.42 -2.39 -52.33
C SER A 932 -54.58 -1.17 -52.69
N GLY A 933 -53.27 -1.37 -52.91
CA GLY A 933 -52.41 -0.44 -53.64
C GLY A 933 -51.37 0.27 -52.77
N ASP A 934 -50.21 -0.35 -52.58
CA ASP A 934 -48.96 0.18 -53.16
C ASP A 934 -47.80 -0.75 -52.81
N ASP A 935 -47.24 -1.32 -53.86
CA ASP A 935 -46.06 -2.15 -53.88
C ASP A 935 -44.82 -1.23 -53.68
N LYS A 936 -44.24 -1.22 -52.47
CA LYS A 936 -42.91 -0.64 -52.23
C LYS A 936 -42.06 -1.58 -51.37
N GLY A 937 -41.17 -2.28 -52.06
CA GLY A 937 -40.18 -3.18 -51.48
C GLY A 937 -39.32 -2.53 -50.39
N PHE A 938 -39.21 -3.23 -49.27
CA PHE A 938 -38.23 -2.96 -48.24
C PHE A 938 -36.86 -3.48 -48.69
N HIS A 939 -35.93 -2.56 -48.92
CA HIS A 939 -34.54 -2.84 -49.22
C HIS A 939 -33.87 -3.62 -48.07
N ARG A 940 -33.34 -4.80 -48.39
CA ARG A 940 -32.30 -5.49 -47.60
C ARG A 940 -31.03 -4.63 -47.56
N HIS A 941 -30.72 -4.03 -46.42
CA HIS A 941 -29.35 -3.62 -46.11
C HIS A 941 -28.61 -4.79 -45.45
N SER A 942 -27.97 -5.63 -46.27
CA SER A 942 -26.93 -6.53 -45.80
C SER A 942 -25.65 -5.71 -45.55
N ALA A 943 -25.27 -5.52 -44.29
CA ALA A 943 -23.93 -5.04 -43.96
C ALA A 943 -22.92 -6.18 -44.24
N ARG A 944 -22.30 -6.15 -45.42
CA ARG A 944 -21.08 -6.93 -45.69
C ARG A 944 -19.94 -6.32 -44.90
N TYR A 945 -19.41 -7.07 -43.94
CA TYR A 945 -18.09 -6.81 -43.37
C TYR A 945 -17.04 -6.99 -44.45
N ALA A 946 -16.22 -5.96 -44.66
CA ALA A 946 -15.08 -5.98 -45.56
C ALA A 946 -13.93 -6.77 -44.89
N ILE A 947 -13.58 -7.91 -45.49
CA ILE A 947 -12.34 -8.63 -45.22
C ILE A 947 -11.28 -7.96 -46.10
N ALA A 948 -10.35 -7.24 -45.47
CA ALA A 948 -9.16 -6.73 -46.13
C ALA A 948 -8.07 -7.83 -46.11
N SER A 949 -7.70 -8.33 -47.29
CA SER A 949 -6.43 -9.02 -47.53
C SER A 949 -5.41 -8.03 -48.13
N PRO A 950 -4.10 -8.22 -47.88
CA PRO A 950 -3.08 -7.20 -48.10
C PRO A 950 -2.56 -7.20 -49.55
N THR A 951 -2.29 -6.02 -50.08
CA THR A 951 -1.49 -5.84 -51.30
C THR A 951 -0.07 -5.41 -50.95
N SER A 952 0.86 -6.09 -51.61
CA SER A 952 2.25 -5.73 -51.89
C SER A 952 2.48 -4.25 -52.19
N GLU A 953 3.37 -3.61 -51.43
CA GLU A 953 4.69 -3.09 -51.85
C GLU A 953 5.48 -2.65 -50.61
#